data_AF-A0A7C6Z6A9-F1
#
_entry.id   AF-A0A7C6Z6A9-F1
#
_cell.length_a   1.000
_cell.length_b   1.000
_cell.length_c   1.000
_cell.angle_alpha   90.00
_cell.angle_beta   90.00
_cell.angle_gamma   90.00
#
_symmetry.space_group_name_H-M   'P 1'
#
loop_
_entity.id
_entity.type
_entity.pdbx_description
1 polymer ?
#
loop_
_entity_poly.entity_id
_entity_poly.type
_entity_poly.pdbx_seq_one_letter_code
_entity_poly.pdbx_strand_id
1 'polypeptide(L)'
;MTSFKFVCRENEIQEVISSLESNVLVVLRSQNNSGLSHFLKKIMQLLWKDKSACFYIDGESQSPLSDQIIGQVAMFSKDDSPTQNSASKLLRKTNKGDLVFSVVTSCLYALDVVPVFPSIGTIANSLITSIKETIDTDQEHLSDFKTEKAVAKFCELLIRKHIKNIYLLIDNSQKLKPDEYSFLSLLVERYQVRVLFAFNDSYFLNEAELFSKLPCTNGQVTHRISNVSNEFQRPDDKLIEALFRCYGKDFSSEIIVFFDRHERNIHVIMAYVLGVPMDITNIDDQMQYLLKILSVLDCPVPSSLLFKILRAENLRSMEHSDDIFQTLCNKAVELGLLRIDSQDENQAQVFALNKRIFPEGALSINYIEKQKIIVDAIAIMDLEIDSLTAPMLEFAISNLEHDYTHCKRYIIALSRIQNRKNRLNLTNLDKLNYFEEAEELFYVCSLYYNRGIYDKPYRLLQTHRNFSRKPKYKIAQALISERLHIDSYVHKLENLFEITTDREKKCLLATVLFVAYLNSDDSHKYKCFFQHTSKYYYKSFEVCKNYYYLLRNVTYYMEDTPTAISNYEKCLSFFKAKDPVNYNRTISNYICYLMRYDSNQHARKFLEPISEEVSKILEYNDPAYAYLNNNYGIYLMRYTHEDPSVYFSSIPYSAGTTETPYIYAQVNLALYYVRKNPRLALMTINSIENHVHRTPVPRTKQFYAINRALIEFANGIFPQNLLDDIINKPLRGDATFAQALYEQYLSNKESDNALSEEDFNAMSLPGYLFYRYFKAEMLLSDF
;
A
#
# COMPACT_ATOMS: atom_id res chain seq x y z
N MET A 1 -0.85 25.96 20.58
CA MET A 1 -2.04 25.11 20.82
C MET A 1 -1.79 23.90 21.74
N THR A 2 -0.54 23.62 22.15
CA THR A 2 -0.14 22.52 23.05
C THR A 2 -0.66 22.63 24.49
N SER A 3 -1.43 23.66 24.82
CA SER A 3 -2.03 23.92 26.13
C SER A 3 -3.56 24.09 26.05
N PHE A 4 -4.26 23.45 25.09
CA PHE A 4 -5.73 23.46 25.10
C PHE A 4 -6.26 22.81 26.40
N LYS A 5 -6.92 23.57 27.28
CA LYS A 5 -7.49 23.12 28.55
C LYS A 5 -8.98 22.89 28.36
N PHE A 6 -9.38 21.62 28.36
CA PHE A 6 -10.77 21.21 28.21
C PHE A 6 -11.52 21.33 29.55
N VAL A 7 -12.68 22.00 29.56
CA VAL A 7 -13.48 22.31 30.77
C VAL A 7 -14.99 22.24 30.50
N CYS A 8 -15.80 22.05 31.55
CA CYS A 8 -17.26 22.24 31.55
C CYS A 8 -18.07 21.31 30.62
N ARG A 9 -17.63 20.05 30.48
CA ARG A 9 -18.25 19.01 29.63
C ARG A 9 -18.25 17.63 30.31
N GLU A 10 -18.22 17.62 31.64
CA GLU A 10 -18.05 16.43 32.47
C GLU A 10 -19.18 15.40 32.27
N ASN A 11 -20.42 15.85 32.04
CA ASN A 11 -21.55 14.95 31.79
C ASN A 11 -21.35 14.14 30.50
N GLU A 12 -20.94 14.81 29.42
CA GLU A 12 -20.68 14.16 28.13
C GLU A 12 -19.49 13.20 28.21
N ILE A 13 -18.44 13.58 28.95
CA ILE A 13 -17.30 12.69 29.23
C ILE A 13 -17.78 11.39 29.89
N GLN A 14 -18.62 11.49 30.94
CA GLN A 14 -19.12 10.32 31.66
C GLN A 14 -20.03 9.44 30.78
N GLU A 15 -20.87 10.06 29.96
CA GLU A 15 -21.75 9.35 29.03
C GLU A 15 -20.96 8.53 28.00
N VAL A 16 -19.93 9.14 27.38
CA VAL A 16 -19.10 8.44 26.39
C VAL A 16 -18.27 7.33 27.04
N ILE A 17 -17.65 7.59 28.19
CA ILE A 17 -16.86 6.57 28.91
C ILE A 17 -17.73 5.38 29.33
N SER A 18 -18.90 5.63 29.92
CA SER A 18 -19.82 4.55 30.33
C SER A 18 -20.33 3.72 29.14
N SER A 19 -20.58 4.36 28.01
CA SER A 19 -20.96 3.69 26.76
C SER A 19 -19.85 2.78 26.24
N LEU A 20 -18.59 3.26 26.26
CA LEU A 20 -17.40 2.48 25.86
C LEU A 20 -17.06 1.37 26.84
N GLU A 21 -17.33 1.53 28.14
CA GLU A 21 -17.13 0.48 29.14
C GLU A 21 -18.22 -0.61 29.07
N SER A 22 -19.36 -0.33 28.42
CA SER A 22 -20.48 -1.29 28.28
C SER A 22 -20.58 -1.94 26.90
N ASN A 23 -20.03 -1.32 25.85
CA ASN A 23 -20.18 -1.76 24.47
C ASN A 23 -18.85 -1.82 23.72
N VAL A 24 -18.78 -2.67 22.70
CA VAL A 24 -17.61 -2.79 21.82
C VAL A 24 -17.62 -1.71 20.74
N LEU A 25 -18.79 -1.38 20.18
CA LEU A 25 -18.94 -0.37 19.13
C LEU A 25 -19.86 0.73 19.65
N VAL A 26 -19.34 1.96 19.71
CA VAL A 26 -20.06 3.15 20.18
C VAL A 26 -20.04 4.21 19.09
N VAL A 27 -21.16 4.90 18.90
CA VAL A 27 -21.29 6.02 17.96
C VAL A 27 -21.51 7.32 18.72
N LEU A 28 -20.73 8.34 18.37
CA LEU A 28 -20.89 9.71 18.84
C LEU A 28 -21.15 10.63 17.64
N ARG A 29 -22.23 11.39 17.73
CA ARG A 29 -22.57 12.43 16.76
C ARG A 29 -22.05 13.79 17.20
N SER A 30 -21.69 14.64 16.25
CA SER A 30 -21.03 15.90 16.56
C SER A 30 -21.27 16.97 15.50
N GLN A 31 -21.28 18.22 15.96
CA GLN A 31 -21.30 19.38 15.07
C GLN A 31 -19.88 19.71 14.59
N ASN A 32 -19.76 20.24 13.38
CA ASN A 32 -18.49 20.78 12.89
C ASN A 32 -17.99 21.94 13.77
N ASN A 33 -16.67 22.11 13.85
CA ASN A 33 -16.02 23.18 14.60
C ASN A 33 -16.41 23.24 16.11
N SER A 34 -16.77 22.10 16.69
CA SER A 34 -17.22 21.97 18.09
C SER A 34 -16.07 21.78 19.10
N GLY A 35 -14.88 21.40 18.63
CA GLY A 35 -13.75 21.04 19.49
C GLY A 35 -13.67 19.54 19.83
N LEU A 36 -14.39 18.70 19.08
CA LEU A 36 -14.47 17.25 19.26
C LEU A 36 -13.09 16.59 19.43
N SER A 37 -12.10 16.93 18.59
CA SER A 37 -10.77 16.30 18.67
C SER A 37 -10.11 16.50 20.04
N HIS A 38 -10.30 17.66 20.69
CA HIS A 38 -9.80 17.90 22.04
C HIS A 38 -10.59 17.13 23.10
N PHE A 39 -11.90 17.01 22.93
CA PHE A 39 -12.76 16.17 23.78
C PHE A 39 -12.34 14.70 23.71
N LEU A 40 -12.14 14.15 22.51
CA LEU A 40 -11.70 12.77 22.32
C LEU A 40 -10.30 12.53 22.90
N LYS A 41 -9.37 13.47 22.73
CA LYS A 41 -8.05 13.41 23.40
C LYS A 41 -8.16 13.46 24.92
N LYS A 42 -9.14 14.19 25.48
CA LYS A 42 -9.41 14.18 26.92
C LYS A 42 -9.96 12.83 27.39
N ILE A 43 -10.87 12.22 26.63
CA ILE A 43 -11.38 10.87 26.89
C ILE A 43 -10.24 9.85 26.83
N MET A 44 -9.37 9.96 25.82
CA MET A 44 -8.19 9.11 25.69
C MET A 44 -7.33 9.16 26.95
N GLN A 45 -7.08 10.36 27.50
CA GLN A 45 -6.34 10.51 28.75
C GLN A 45 -7.01 9.82 29.94
N LEU A 46 -8.34 9.88 30.02
CA LEU A 46 -9.11 9.27 31.11
C LEU A 46 -9.21 7.75 31.00
N LEU A 47 -9.24 7.22 29.77
CA LEU A 47 -9.25 5.79 29.49
C LEU A 47 -7.85 5.16 29.53
N TRP A 48 -6.78 5.95 29.41
CA TRP A 48 -5.41 5.48 29.54
C TRP A 48 -5.02 5.31 31.03
N LYS A 49 -5.53 4.25 31.66
CA LYS A 49 -5.28 3.87 33.07
C LYS A 49 -4.67 2.46 33.18
N ASP A 50 -4.27 2.06 34.39
CA ASP A 50 -3.74 0.71 34.66
C ASP A 50 -4.66 -0.38 34.09
N LYS A 51 -4.09 -1.29 33.29
CA LYS A 51 -4.80 -2.36 32.56
C LYS A 51 -5.68 -1.91 31.39
N SER A 52 -5.44 -0.73 30.83
CA SER A 52 -6.09 -0.26 29.61
C SER A 52 -5.15 0.57 28.73
N ALA A 53 -5.37 0.51 27.42
CA ALA A 53 -4.70 1.36 26.43
C ALA A 53 -5.76 2.03 25.55
N CYS A 54 -5.56 3.28 25.16
CA CYS A 54 -6.53 4.05 24.38
C CYS A 54 -5.85 4.90 23.32
N PHE A 55 -6.19 4.72 22.04
CA PHE A 55 -5.57 5.47 20.95
C PHE A 55 -6.57 6.41 20.32
N TYR A 56 -6.12 7.62 19.98
CA TYR A 56 -6.88 8.59 19.20
C TYR A 56 -6.53 8.42 17.73
N ILE A 57 -7.51 8.24 16.86
CA ILE A 57 -7.31 8.08 15.41
C ILE A 57 -7.98 9.28 14.72
N ASP A 58 -7.21 9.96 13.88
CA ASP A 58 -7.72 11.03 13.02
C ASP A 58 -8.09 10.42 11.66
N GLY A 59 -9.39 10.33 11.37
CA GLY A 59 -9.91 9.83 10.10
C GLY A 59 -9.60 10.73 8.91
N GLU A 60 -9.20 11.99 9.11
CA GLU A 60 -8.77 12.87 8.01
C GLU A 60 -7.29 12.69 7.64
N SER A 61 -6.55 11.96 8.47
CA SER A 61 -5.11 11.75 8.29
C SER A 61 -4.81 10.97 7.01
N GLN A 62 -3.74 11.37 6.33
CA GLN A 62 -3.21 10.59 5.21
C GLN A 62 -2.49 9.32 5.69
N SER A 63 -2.15 9.22 6.98
CA SER A 63 -1.49 8.08 7.59
C SER A 63 -2.50 6.99 7.97
N PRO A 64 -2.23 5.72 7.63
CA PRO A 64 -3.05 4.59 8.05
C PRO A 64 -3.24 4.50 9.58
N LEU A 65 -4.34 3.88 10.02
CA LEU A 65 -4.68 3.63 11.43
C LEU A 65 -3.55 2.93 12.19
N SER A 66 -2.90 1.95 11.57
CA SER A 66 -1.74 1.25 12.14
C SER A 66 -0.57 2.20 12.42
N ASP A 67 -0.23 3.05 11.45
CA ASP A 67 0.85 4.04 11.57
C ASP A 67 0.53 5.05 12.69
N GLN A 68 -0.72 5.49 12.80
CA GLN A 68 -1.16 6.40 13.85
C GLN A 68 -1.01 5.78 15.26
N ILE A 69 -1.30 4.48 15.43
CA ILE A 69 -1.10 3.76 16.69
C ILE A 69 0.39 3.68 17.03
N ILE A 70 1.22 3.27 16.07
CA ILE A 70 2.68 3.15 16.25
C ILE A 70 3.28 4.51 16.62
N GLY A 71 2.91 5.56 15.88
CA GLY A 71 3.38 6.92 16.12
C GLY A 71 3.03 7.43 17.53
N GLN A 72 1.82 7.14 18.02
CA GLN A 72 1.39 7.55 19.36
C GLN A 72 2.22 6.88 20.45
N VAL A 73 2.36 5.56 20.40
CA VAL A 73 3.17 4.80 21.37
C VAL A 73 4.62 5.30 21.37
N ALA A 74 5.19 5.55 20.19
CA ALA A 74 6.55 6.05 20.06
C ALA A 74 6.71 7.47 20.64
N MET A 75 5.77 8.38 20.34
CA MET A 75 5.78 9.73 20.92
C MET A 75 5.72 9.70 22.44
N PHE A 76 4.85 8.88 23.01
CA PHE A 76 4.72 8.80 24.46
C PHE A 76 6.02 8.32 25.15
N SER A 77 6.88 7.59 24.44
CA SER A 77 8.13 7.03 24.97
C SER A 77 9.34 7.97 24.93
N LYS A 78 9.25 9.12 24.24
CA LYS A 78 10.38 10.06 24.06
C LYS A 78 10.77 10.81 25.35
N ASP A 79 9.83 11.00 26.28
CA ASP A 79 10.04 11.78 27.51
C ASP A 79 10.32 10.92 28.77
N ASP A 80 10.51 9.60 28.61
CA ASP A 80 10.88 8.72 29.72
C ASP A 80 12.35 8.94 30.15
N SER A 81 12.58 8.96 31.47
CA SER A 81 13.92 9.10 32.06
C SER A 81 14.94 8.09 31.47
N PRO A 82 16.23 8.45 31.31
CA PRO A 82 17.26 7.57 30.72
C PRO A 82 17.42 6.20 31.40
N THR A 83 16.97 6.09 32.66
CA THR A 83 16.98 4.87 33.46
C THR A 83 15.83 3.90 33.12
N GLN A 84 14.71 4.38 32.60
CA GLN A 84 13.59 3.54 32.11
C GLN A 84 13.72 3.16 30.62
N ASN A 85 14.62 3.82 29.90
CA ASN A 85 14.72 3.75 28.43
C ASN A 85 15.42 2.47 27.93
N SER A 86 14.78 1.33 28.17
CA SER A 86 15.13 0.02 27.59
C SER A 86 14.81 0.00 26.09
N ALA A 87 13.82 0.78 25.64
CA ALA A 87 13.43 0.99 24.25
C ALA A 87 14.55 1.60 23.38
N SER A 88 15.16 2.71 23.80
CA SER A 88 16.26 3.34 23.06
C SER A 88 17.55 2.49 23.05
N LYS A 89 17.79 1.70 24.11
CA LYS A 89 18.86 0.69 24.12
C LYS A 89 18.57 -0.49 23.20
N LEU A 90 17.31 -0.93 23.07
CA LEU A 90 16.86 -1.98 22.15
C LEU A 90 16.98 -1.56 20.67
N LEU A 91 16.64 -0.31 20.37
CA LEU A 91 16.81 0.29 19.04
C LEU A 91 18.28 0.35 18.61
N ARG A 92 19.22 0.55 19.55
CA ARG A 92 20.65 0.78 19.24
C ARG A 92 21.55 -0.47 19.27
N LYS A 93 21.05 -1.65 19.65
CA LYS A 93 21.90 -2.84 19.93
C LYS A 93 21.78 -4.04 18.98
N THR A 94 21.18 -3.92 17.80
CA THR A 94 21.03 -5.07 16.88
C THR A 94 21.15 -4.72 15.41
N ASN A 95 21.49 -5.69 14.55
CA ASN A 95 21.53 -5.55 13.09
C ASN A 95 20.19 -5.14 12.45
N LYS A 96 19.05 -5.30 13.15
CA LYS A 96 17.71 -4.83 12.73
C LYS A 96 17.32 -3.48 13.37
N GLY A 97 18.16 -2.92 14.24
CA GLY A 97 17.85 -1.72 15.03
C GLY A 97 17.55 -0.50 14.17
N ASP A 98 18.36 -0.30 13.12
CA ASP A 98 18.19 0.82 12.18
C ASP A 98 16.88 0.71 11.40
N LEU A 99 16.42 -0.52 11.10
CA LEU A 99 15.18 -0.76 10.37
C LEU A 99 13.95 -0.52 11.25
N VAL A 100 13.97 -1.01 12.50
CA VAL A 100 12.94 -0.69 13.50
C VAL A 100 12.86 0.82 13.70
N PHE A 101 14.00 1.50 13.77
CA PHE A 101 14.06 2.94 13.87
C PHE A 101 13.47 3.63 12.63
N SER A 102 13.75 3.16 11.42
CA SER A 102 13.14 3.67 10.18
C SER A 102 11.61 3.48 10.15
N VAL A 103 11.10 2.30 10.55
CA VAL A 103 9.65 2.06 10.68
C VAL A 103 9.03 3.07 11.63
N VAL A 104 9.55 3.15 12.87
CA VAL A 104 9.01 4.05 13.90
C VAL A 104 9.06 5.50 13.43
N THR A 105 10.17 5.94 12.85
CA THR A 105 10.33 7.30 12.36
C THR A 105 9.35 7.63 11.22
N SER A 106 9.10 6.68 10.31
CA SER A 106 8.12 6.87 9.25
C SER A 106 6.67 7.01 9.75
N CYS A 107 6.36 6.50 10.94
CA CYS A 107 5.03 6.59 11.55
C CYS A 107 4.81 7.91 12.34
N LEU A 108 5.86 8.71 12.57
CA LEU A 108 5.81 9.89 13.45
C LEU A 108 5.23 11.16 12.80
N TYR A 109 4.80 11.11 11.53
CA TYR A 109 4.54 12.31 10.72
C TYR A 109 3.18 13.03 10.92
N ALA A 110 2.34 12.69 11.90
CA ALA A 110 0.98 13.25 11.95
C ALA A 110 0.36 13.51 13.34
N LEU A 111 1.13 13.50 14.42
CA LEU A 111 0.53 13.52 15.76
C LEU A 111 0.74 14.86 16.48
N ASP A 112 -0.37 15.59 16.66
CA ASP A 112 -0.47 16.71 17.59
C ASP A 112 -0.07 16.22 19.00
N VAL A 113 0.83 16.95 19.67
CA VAL A 113 1.39 16.63 21.00
C VAL A 113 0.32 16.18 21.99
N VAL A 114 0.49 14.98 22.57
CA VAL A 114 -0.36 14.40 23.61
C VAL A 114 0.50 14.23 24.88
N PRO A 115 -0.02 14.57 26.08
CA PRO A 115 0.75 14.49 27.32
C PRO A 115 1.13 13.05 27.71
N VAL A 116 2.20 12.94 28.50
CA VAL A 116 2.82 11.69 28.98
C VAL A 116 1.85 10.84 29.81
N PHE A 117 1.88 9.53 29.63
CA PHE A 117 1.02 8.57 30.32
C PHE A 117 1.78 7.58 31.21
N PRO A 118 1.14 7.02 32.27
CA PRO A 118 1.71 5.94 33.07
C PRO A 118 1.98 4.67 32.23
N SER A 119 2.97 3.87 32.64
CA SER A 119 3.26 2.53 32.06
C SER A 119 3.83 2.51 30.64
N ILE A 120 4.28 3.66 30.14
CA ILE A 120 4.62 3.85 28.73
C ILE A 120 5.81 3.01 28.26
N GLY A 121 6.87 2.90 29.06
CA GLY A 121 8.04 2.10 28.71
C GLY A 121 7.72 0.62 28.48
N THR A 122 6.73 0.06 29.19
CA THR A 122 6.31 -1.34 29.00
C THR A 122 5.54 -1.53 27.70
N ILE A 123 4.70 -0.56 27.34
CA ILE A 123 3.90 -0.53 26.11
C ILE A 123 4.81 -0.29 24.91
N ALA A 124 5.72 0.69 24.98
CA ALA A 124 6.72 0.96 23.95
C ALA A 124 7.63 -0.24 23.71
N ASN A 125 8.09 -0.91 24.77
CA ASN A 125 8.85 -2.15 24.62
C ASN A 125 8.06 -3.28 23.95
N SER A 126 6.77 -3.44 24.28
CA SER A 126 5.90 -4.40 23.59
C SER A 126 5.79 -4.08 22.10
N LEU A 127 5.62 -2.80 21.75
CA LEU A 127 5.52 -2.39 20.36
C LEU A 127 6.83 -2.61 19.60
N ILE A 128 7.97 -2.17 20.15
CA ILE A 128 9.30 -2.37 19.53
C ILE A 128 9.58 -3.87 19.35
N THR A 129 9.22 -4.70 20.34
CA THR A 129 9.34 -6.16 20.24
C THR A 129 8.45 -6.70 19.12
N SER A 130 7.21 -6.21 19.02
CA SER A 130 6.27 -6.61 17.96
C SER A 130 6.82 -6.26 16.59
N ILE A 131 7.27 -5.03 16.39
CA ILE A 131 7.90 -4.59 15.14
C ILE A 131 9.10 -5.48 14.81
N LYS A 132 9.98 -5.75 15.78
CA LYS A 132 11.15 -6.62 15.58
C LYS A 132 10.77 -8.05 15.18
N GLU A 133 9.73 -8.61 15.80
CA GLU A 133 9.21 -9.95 15.52
C GLU A 133 8.51 -10.05 14.17
N THR A 134 7.91 -8.95 13.70
CA THR A 134 7.16 -8.91 12.43
C THR A 134 7.96 -8.37 11.24
N ILE A 135 9.15 -7.80 11.46
CA ILE A 135 10.05 -7.39 10.37
C ILE A 135 10.58 -8.64 9.65
N ASP A 136 10.02 -8.90 8.49
CA ASP A 136 10.47 -9.81 7.45
C ASP A 136 11.17 -9.08 6.28
N THR A 137 11.20 -7.73 6.32
CA THR A 137 11.80 -6.88 5.27
C THR A 137 13.15 -6.26 5.66
N ASP A 138 13.95 -5.86 4.66
CA ASP A 138 15.16 -5.05 4.82
C ASP A 138 14.88 -3.54 4.58
N GLN A 139 15.87 -2.67 4.78
CA GLN A 139 15.69 -1.22 4.71
C GLN A 139 15.29 -0.73 3.31
N GLU A 140 15.73 -1.41 2.25
CA GLU A 140 15.38 -1.06 0.86
C GLU A 140 13.91 -1.36 0.55
N HIS A 141 13.31 -2.28 1.31
CA HIS A 141 11.94 -2.77 1.16
C HIS A 141 11.03 -2.39 2.34
N LEU A 142 11.38 -1.34 3.10
CA LEU A 142 10.58 -0.84 4.22
C LEU A 142 9.11 -0.57 3.84
N SER A 143 8.85 -0.18 2.60
CA SER A 143 7.49 0.05 2.07
C SER A 143 6.62 -1.20 2.03
N ASP A 144 7.23 -2.37 2.03
CA ASP A 144 6.56 -3.66 1.99
C ASP A 144 6.25 -4.15 3.42
N PHE A 145 6.82 -3.49 4.45
CA PHE A 145 6.52 -3.75 5.86
C PHE A 145 5.10 -3.32 6.17
N LYS A 146 4.32 -4.26 6.69
CA LYS A 146 2.94 -4.02 7.11
C LYS A 146 2.89 -3.68 8.59
N THR A 147 2.66 -2.40 8.88
CA THR A 147 2.52 -1.89 10.25
C THR A 147 1.33 -2.53 10.96
N GLU A 148 0.32 -2.99 10.21
CA GLU A 148 -0.81 -3.78 10.69
C GLU A 148 -0.36 -5.06 11.40
N LYS A 149 0.67 -5.77 10.87
CA LYS A 149 1.21 -6.98 11.54
C LYS A 149 1.77 -6.65 12.91
N ALA A 150 2.54 -5.57 12.98
CA ALA A 150 3.16 -5.12 14.22
C ALA A 150 2.11 -4.70 15.25
N VAL A 151 1.06 -4.01 14.83
CA VAL A 151 -0.02 -3.57 15.73
C VAL A 151 -0.86 -4.74 16.22
N ALA A 152 -1.19 -5.71 15.37
CA ALA A 152 -1.90 -6.93 15.79
C ALA A 152 -1.08 -7.73 16.81
N LYS A 153 0.22 -7.93 16.54
CA LYS A 153 1.15 -8.57 17.48
C LYS A 153 1.27 -7.79 18.79
N PHE A 154 1.27 -6.47 18.69
CA PHE A 154 1.28 -5.59 19.83
C PHE A 154 0.02 -5.74 20.68
N CYS A 155 -1.18 -5.79 20.09
CA CYS A 155 -2.43 -6.10 20.80
C CYS A 155 -2.37 -7.47 21.51
N GLU A 156 -1.85 -8.50 20.84
CA GLU A 156 -1.65 -9.83 21.45
C GLU A 156 -0.74 -9.74 22.69
N LEU A 157 0.37 -9.02 22.61
CA LEU A 157 1.29 -8.82 23.74
C LEU A 157 0.67 -7.98 24.86
N LEU A 158 -0.15 -6.98 24.55
CA LEU A 158 -0.87 -6.20 25.56
C LEU A 158 -1.82 -7.08 26.36
N ILE A 159 -2.60 -7.92 25.68
CA ILE A 159 -3.52 -8.88 26.32
C ILE A 159 -2.75 -9.86 27.20
N ARG A 160 -1.64 -10.42 26.70
CA ARG A 160 -0.75 -11.31 27.49
C ARG A 160 -0.17 -10.63 28.73
N LYS A 161 0.07 -9.32 28.67
CA LYS A 161 0.52 -8.50 29.81
C LYS A 161 -0.64 -8.01 30.71
N HIS A 162 -1.82 -8.62 30.61
CA HIS A 162 -3.01 -8.31 31.40
C HIS A 162 -3.61 -6.90 31.19
N ILE A 163 -3.38 -6.29 30.03
CA ILE A 163 -4.22 -5.17 29.59
C ILE A 163 -5.60 -5.74 29.25
N LYS A 164 -6.63 -5.27 29.96
CA LYS A 164 -8.01 -5.78 29.85
C LYS A 164 -8.79 -5.12 28.73
N ASN A 165 -8.57 -3.83 28.50
CA ASN A 165 -9.33 -3.06 27.52
C ASN A 165 -8.39 -2.27 26.60
N ILE A 166 -8.61 -2.40 25.30
CA ILE A 166 -7.93 -1.60 24.28
C ILE A 166 -9.02 -0.78 23.59
N TYR A 167 -8.84 0.54 23.54
CA TYR A 167 -9.81 1.47 22.97
C TYR A 167 -9.25 2.19 21.74
N LEU A 168 -10.09 2.42 20.74
CA LEU A 168 -9.82 3.30 19.61
C LEU A 168 -10.90 4.39 19.56
N LEU A 169 -10.49 5.66 19.57
CA LEU A 169 -11.37 6.81 19.43
C LEU A 169 -11.14 7.42 18.06
N ILE A 170 -12.06 7.19 17.11
CA ILE A 170 -11.90 7.56 15.71
C ILE A 170 -12.68 8.86 15.43
N ASP A 171 -11.95 9.95 15.23
CA ASP A 171 -12.50 11.23 14.78
C ASP A 171 -12.76 11.19 13.26
N ASN A 172 -13.80 11.89 12.79
CA ASN A 172 -14.22 11.93 11.39
C ASN A 172 -14.23 10.54 10.72
N SER A 173 -14.90 9.59 11.36
CA SER A 173 -14.89 8.16 10.97
C SER A 173 -15.28 7.92 9.50
N GLN A 174 -16.10 8.79 8.94
CA GLN A 174 -16.51 8.75 7.53
C GLN A 174 -15.37 8.96 6.52
N LYS A 175 -14.19 9.45 6.95
CA LYS A 175 -13.04 9.69 6.07
C LYS A 175 -11.97 8.59 6.13
N LEU A 176 -12.17 7.55 6.95
CA LEU A 176 -11.32 6.36 6.96
C LEU A 176 -11.23 5.74 5.56
N LYS A 177 -10.05 5.24 5.20
CA LYS A 177 -9.84 4.67 3.88
C LYS A 177 -10.47 3.27 3.78
N PRO A 178 -11.04 2.89 2.62
CA PRO A 178 -11.73 1.60 2.47
C PRO A 178 -10.89 0.36 2.77
N ASP A 179 -9.58 0.43 2.55
CA ASP A 179 -8.62 -0.64 2.81
C ASP A 179 -8.33 -0.86 4.30
N GLU A 180 -8.73 0.05 5.19
CA GLU A 180 -8.50 -0.03 6.63
C GLU A 180 -9.59 -0.81 7.37
N TYR A 181 -10.76 -1.00 6.77
CA TYR A 181 -11.91 -1.63 7.44
C TYR A 181 -11.64 -3.09 7.79
N SER A 182 -10.94 -3.83 6.93
CA SER A 182 -10.57 -5.24 7.19
C SER A 182 -9.65 -5.35 8.41
N PHE A 183 -8.68 -4.43 8.52
CA PHE A 183 -7.76 -4.37 9.65
C PHE A 183 -8.47 -3.96 10.95
N LEU A 184 -9.32 -2.93 10.91
CA LEU A 184 -10.11 -2.53 12.08
C LEU A 184 -10.99 -3.67 12.58
N SER A 185 -11.58 -4.43 11.65
CA SER A 185 -12.42 -5.58 11.99
C SER A 185 -11.63 -6.71 12.63
N LEU A 186 -10.43 -7.00 12.12
CA LEU A 186 -9.50 -7.93 12.76
C LEU A 186 -9.19 -7.52 14.21
N LEU A 187 -8.98 -6.22 14.46
CA LEU A 187 -8.72 -5.72 15.82
C LEU A 187 -9.91 -5.93 16.76
N VAL A 188 -11.12 -5.64 16.28
CA VAL A 188 -12.37 -5.81 17.03
C VAL A 188 -12.63 -7.30 17.31
N GLU A 189 -12.62 -8.14 16.28
CA GLU A 189 -12.99 -9.55 16.39
C GLU A 189 -11.97 -10.36 17.19
N ARG A 190 -10.67 -10.20 16.88
CA ARG A 190 -9.61 -11.05 17.44
C ARG A 190 -9.13 -10.58 18.82
N TYR A 191 -9.11 -9.27 19.04
CA TYR A 191 -8.52 -8.67 20.25
C TYR A 191 -9.54 -7.92 21.11
N GLN A 192 -10.84 -7.95 20.75
CA GLN A 192 -11.93 -7.28 21.47
C GLN A 192 -11.66 -5.79 21.70
N VAL A 193 -11.01 -5.15 20.72
CA VAL A 193 -10.77 -3.71 20.74
C VAL A 193 -12.11 -2.98 20.69
N ARG A 194 -12.31 -2.04 21.60
CA ARG A 194 -13.53 -1.24 21.71
C ARG A 194 -13.36 0.06 20.93
N VAL A 195 -14.32 0.42 20.10
CA VAL A 195 -14.19 1.51 19.13
C VAL A 195 -15.30 2.53 19.34
N LEU A 196 -14.92 3.80 19.47
CA LEU A 196 -15.81 4.95 19.34
C LEU A 196 -15.68 5.50 17.92
N PHE A 197 -16.78 5.50 17.16
CA PHE A 197 -16.87 6.19 15.87
C PHE A 197 -17.52 7.55 16.07
N ALA A 198 -16.75 8.62 15.89
CA ALA A 198 -17.29 9.97 15.89
C ALA A 198 -17.60 10.44 14.47
N PHE A 199 -18.86 10.82 14.24
CA PHE A 199 -19.36 11.33 12.96
C PHE A 199 -19.73 12.80 13.09
N ASN A 200 -19.58 13.51 11.97
CA ASN A 200 -20.05 14.88 11.84
C ASN A 200 -21.45 14.88 11.22
N ASP A 201 -22.41 15.53 11.86
CA ASP A 201 -23.84 15.47 11.53
C ASP A 201 -24.20 16.02 10.14
N SER A 202 -23.24 16.65 9.47
CA SER A 202 -23.34 17.03 8.06
C SER A 202 -23.44 15.84 7.08
N TYR A 203 -23.24 14.59 7.52
CA TYR A 203 -23.17 13.42 6.61
C TYR A 203 -23.87 12.14 7.14
N PHE A 204 -25.20 12.12 7.22
CA PHE A 204 -25.99 10.98 7.74
C PHE A 204 -25.87 9.67 6.91
N LEU A 205 -25.56 9.75 5.61
CA LEU A 205 -25.48 8.59 4.71
C LEU A 205 -24.24 7.69 4.97
N ASN A 206 -23.24 8.17 5.71
CA ASN A 206 -21.93 7.52 5.81
C ASN A 206 -21.85 6.47 6.94
N GLU A 207 -22.74 6.54 7.95
CA GLU A 207 -22.75 5.59 9.09
C GLU A 207 -23.07 4.16 8.60
N ALA A 208 -24.18 3.99 7.87
CA ALA A 208 -24.64 2.68 7.39
C ALA A 208 -23.64 2.04 6.42
N GLU A 209 -23.00 2.85 5.58
CA GLU A 209 -21.96 2.37 4.66
C GLU A 209 -20.74 1.83 5.43
N LEU A 210 -20.26 2.56 6.43
CA LEU A 210 -19.12 2.12 7.25
C LEU A 210 -19.44 0.80 7.97
N PHE A 211 -20.61 0.69 8.61
CA PHE A 211 -21.00 -0.53 9.31
C PHE A 211 -21.25 -1.71 8.38
N SER A 212 -21.70 -1.49 7.14
CA SER A 212 -21.87 -2.56 6.15
C SER A 212 -20.55 -3.19 5.70
N LYS A 213 -19.43 -2.48 5.87
CA LYS A 213 -18.09 -2.91 5.43
C LYS A 213 -17.27 -3.58 6.53
N LEU A 214 -17.69 -3.49 7.79
CA LEU A 214 -17.10 -4.27 8.89
C LEU A 214 -17.61 -5.73 8.74
N PRO A 215 -16.77 -6.73 8.42
CA PRO A 215 -17.19 -8.11 8.29
C PRO A 215 -17.86 -8.58 9.58
N CYS A 216 -19.03 -9.21 9.44
CA CYS A 216 -19.62 -10.07 10.47
C CYS A 216 -19.22 -11.50 10.14
N THR A 217 -18.01 -11.91 10.51
CA THR A 217 -17.56 -13.26 10.22
C THR A 217 -18.00 -14.23 11.33
N ASN A 218 -18.75 -15.27 10.95
CA ASN A 218 -19.11 -16.45 11.74
C ASN A 218 -20.33 -16.40 12.67
N GLY A 219 -21.35 -15.57 12.40
CA GLY A 219 -22.72 -15.78 12.94
C GLY A 219 -22.88 -15.84 14.47
N GLN A 220 -21.83 -15.51 15.25
CA GLN A 220 -21.84 -15.65 16.70
C GLN A 220 -21.55 -14.38 17.48
N VAL A 221 -21.24 -13.24 16.83
CA VAL A 221 -21.16 -11.95 17.56
C VAL A 221 -21.76 -10.83 16.74
N THR A 222 -23.07 -10.58 16.92
CA THR A 222 -23.66 -9.28 16.60
C THR A 222 -23.21 -8.30 17.68
N HIS A 223 -22.07 -7.63 17.49
CA HIS A 223 -21.72 -6.49 18.34
C HIS A 223 -22.85 -5.46 18.21
N ARG A 224 -23.64 -5.25 19.28
CA ARG A 224 -24.67 -4.22 19.28
C ARG A 224 -23.98 -2.86 19.22
N ILE A 225 -24.30 -2.08 18.18
CA ILE A 225 -23.87 -0.69 18.06
C ILE A 225 -24.67 0.13 19.07
N SER A 226 -23.98 0.84 19.95
CA SER A 226 -24.59 1.72 20.93
C SER A 226 -24.41 3.17 20.51
N ASN A 227 -25.49 3.94 20.45
CA ASN A 227 -25.41 5.37 20.23
C ASN A 227 -25.29 6.09 21.57
N VAL A 228 -24.41 7.09 21.63
CA VAL A 228 -24.43 8.10 22.70
C VAL A 228 -25.71 8.92 22.51
N SER A 229 -26.42 9.20 23.61
CA SER A 229 -27.78 9.76 23.56
C SER A 229 -27.76 11.21 23.10
N ASN A 230 -26.72 11.95 23.50
CA ASN A 230 -26.56 13.37 23.19
C ASN A 230 -25.55 13.60 22.07
N GLU A 231 -25.88 14.52 21.18
CA GLU A 231 -24.97 15.05 20.17
C GLU A 231 -23.91 15.96 20.80
N PHE A 232 -22.66 15.87 20.35
CA PHE A 232 -21.57 16.76 20.75
C PHE A 232 -21.68 18.12 20.05
N GLN A 233 -22.30 19.07 20.73
CA GLN A 233 -22.65 20.39 20.19
C GLN A 233 -21.48 21.39 20.20
N ARG A 234 -21.56 22.44 19.38
CA ARG A 234 -20.66 23.60 19.43
C ARG A 234 -20.66 24.26 20.82
N PRO A 235 -19.63 25.07 21.17
CA PRO A 235 -19.53 25.73 22.47
C PRO A 235 -20.76 26.56 22.86
N ASP A 236 -21.30 26.31 24.05
CA ASP A 236 -22.33 27.14 24.66
C ASP A 236 -21.71 28.32 25.44
N ASP A 237 -22.54 29.23 25.95
CA ASP A 237 -22.05 30.41 26.68
C ASP A 237 -21.22 30.02 27.91
N LYS A 238 -21.62 28.95 28.60
CA LYS A 238 -20.92 28.43 29.77
C LYS A 238 -19.53 27.91 29.41
N LEU A 239 -19.40 27.16 28.32
CA LEU A 239 -18.11 26.69 27.84
C LEU A 239 -17.22 27.84 27.41
N ILE A 240 -17.75 28.82 26.67
CA ILE A 240 -16.98 30.00 26.24
C ILE A 240 -16.46 30.76 27.46
N GLU A 241 -17.33 31.09 28.42
CA GLU A 241 -16.93 31.76 29.66
C GLU A 241 -15.89 30.96 30.44
N ALA A 242 -16.08 29.63 30.55
CA ALA A 242 -15.14 28.76 31.24
C ALA A 242 -13.77 28.72 30.53
N LEU A 243 -13.73 28.74 29.20
CA LEU A 243 -12.48 28.84 28.43
C LEU A 243 -11.76 30.14 28.77
N PHE A 244 -12.42 31.30 28.71
CA PHE A 244 -11.82 32.58 29.08
C PHE A 244 -11.16 32.54 30.47
N ARG A 245 -11.92 32.06 31.47
CA ARG A 245 -11.41 31.90 32.84
C ARG A 245 -10.22 30.94 32.91
N CYS A 246 -10.28 29.81 32.19
CA CYS A 246 -9.23 28.79 32.18
C CYS A 246 -7.89 29.29 31.60
N TYR A 247 -7.97 30.27 30.70
CA TYR A 247 -6.84 30.95 30.07
C TYR A 247 -6.44 32.26 30.75
N GLY A 248 -7.08 32.62 31.87
CA GLY A 248 -6.77 33.86 32.58
C GLY A 248 -7.09 35.13 31.78
N LYS A 249 -8.15 35.08 30.96
CA LYS A 249 -8.67 36.21 30.20
C LYS A 249 -10.00 36.69 30.78
N ASP A 250 -10.21 38.01 30.76
CA ASP A 250 -11.46 38.61 31.19
C ASP A 250 -12.57 38.32 30.18
N PHE A 251 -13.69 37.81 30.68
CA PHE A 251 -14.88 37.54 29.88
C PHE A 251 -15.86 38.72 29.98
N SER A 252 -16.40 39.14 28.83
CA SER A 252 -17.50 40.10 28.74
C SER A 252 -18.65 39.47 27.97
N SER A 253 -19.89 39.59 28.46
CA SER A 253 -21.07 39.02 27.80
C SER A 253 -21.32 39.62 26.40
N GLU A 254 -20.84 40.83 26.13
CA GLU A 254 -20.97 41.48 24.82
C GLU A 254 -20.23 40.72 23.71
N ILE A 255 -19.19 39.95 24.06
CA ILE A 255 -18.41 39.17 23.09
C ILE A 255 -19.18 37.99 22.51
N ILE A 256 -20.22 37.52 23.18
CA ILE A 256 -21.03 36.39 22.70
C ILE A 256 -21.64 36.73 21.34
N VAL A 257 -22.06 37.97 21.13
CA VAL A 257 -22.58 38.44 19.82
C VAL A 257 -21.54 38.30 18.71
N PHE A 258 -20.26 38.52 19.01
CA PHE A 258 -19.18 38.30 18.04
C PHE A 258 -19.04 36.82 17.70
N PHE A 259 -19.08 35.92 18.70
CA PHE A 259 -18.97 34.48 18.46
C PHE A 259 -20.21 33.91 17.78
N ASP A 260 -21.40 34.41 18.06
CA ASP A 260 -22.64 34.02 17.37
C ASP A 260 -22.56 34.30 15.86
N ARG A 261 -21.99 35.44 15.46
CA ARG A 261 -21.76 35.76 14.03
C ARG A 261 -20.79 34.80 13.34
N HIS A 262 -19.89 34.20 14.10
CA HIS A 262 -18.95 33.16 13.62
C HIS A 262 -19.46 31.75 13.94
N GLU A 263 -20.78 31.64 14.15
CA GLU A 263 -21.50 30.42 14.48
C GLU A 263 -20.89 29.60 15.64
N ARG A 264 -20.22 30.30 16.58
CA ARG A 264 -19.54 29.73 17.74
C ARG A 264 -18.46 28.73 17.38
N ASN A 265 -17.74 28.94 16.28
CA ASN A 265 -16.60 28.13 15.89
C ASN A 265 -15.52 28.12 17.01
N ILE A 266 -15.17 26.93 17.52
CA ILE A 266 -14.17 26.78 18.60
C ILE A 266 -12.81 27.40 18.23
N HIS A 267 -12.41 27.36 16.96
CA HIS A 267 -11.14 27.91 16.51
C HIS A 267 -11.12 29.43 16.58
N VAL A 268 -12.24 30.08 16.23
CA VAL A 268 -12.43 31.53 16.36
C VAL A 268 -12.42 31.96 17.82
N ILE A 269 -13.14 31.22 18.67
CA ILE A 269 -13.18 31.47 20.11
C ILE A 269 -11.76 31.39 20.70
N MET A 270 -11.03 30.33 20.38
CA MET A 270 -9.68 30.14 20.90
C MET A 270 -8.66 31.13 20.33
N ALA A 271 -8.76 31.49 19.05
CA ALA A 271 -7.92 32.53 18.46
C ALA A 271 -8.10 33.86 19.21
N TYR A 272 -9.35 34.23 19.51
CA TYR A 272 -9.66 35.41 20.30
C TYR A 272 -9.08 35.32 21.73
N VAL A 273 -9.33 34.22 22.43
CA VAL A 273 -8.82 34.00 23.80
C VAL A 273 -7.28 34.06 23.85
N LEU A 274 -6.61 33.58 22.81
CA LEU A 274 -5.15 33.59 22.72
C LEU A 274 -4.57 34.91 22.19
N GLY A 275 -5.41 35.87 21.78
CA GLY A 275 -4.97 37.16 21.24
C GLY A 275 -4.39 37.07 19.84
N VAL A 276 -4.75 36.05 19.06
CA VAL A 276 -4.35 35.94 17.65
C VAL A 276 -5.17 36.94 16.83
N PRO A 277 -4.53 37.85 16.08
CA PRO A 277 -5.25 38.82 15.26
C PRO A 277 -6.03 38.09 14.16
N MET A 278 -7.37 38.11 14.28
CA MET A 278 -8.28 37.53 13.28
C MET A 278 -8.48 38.45 12.07
N ASP A 279 -8.10 39.73 12.19
CA ASP A 279 -8.19 40.71 11.11
C ASP A 279 -6.86 40.81 10.35
N ILE A 280 -6.81 40.17 9.18
CA ILE A 280 -5.65 40.08 8.29
C ILE A 280 -5.23 41.47 7.79
N THR A 281 -6.13 42.46 7.81
CA THR A 281 -5.85 43.82 7.34
C THR A 281 -4.83 44.59 8.19
N ASN A 282 -4.56 44.13 9.42
CA ASN A 282 -3.56 44.71 10.32
C ASN A 282 -2.19 44.01 10.29
N ILE A 283 -2.01 43.02 9.39
CA ILE A 283 -0.74 42.32 9.20
C ILE A 283 0.16 43.14 8.24
N ASP A 284 1.44 43.29 8.57
CA ASP A 284 2.39 44.04 7.73
C ASP A 284 2.60 43.41 6.33
N ASP A 285 2.94 44.23 5.32
CA ASP A 285 3.02 43.80 3.92
C ASP A 285 3.98 42.62 3.68
N GLN A 286 5.10 42.57 4.42
CA GLN A 286 6.07 41.47 4.31
C GLN A 286 5.49 40.16 4.83
N MET A 287 4.81 40.22 5.99
CA MET A 287 4.11 39.08 6.55
C MET A 287 2.94 38.64 5.67
N GLN A 288 2.17 39.57 5.10
CA GLN A 288 1.12 39.24 4.14
C GLN A 288 1.70 38.50 2.93
N TYR A 289 2.79 38.99 2.35
CA TYR A 289 3.41 38.35 1.19
C TYR A 289 3.94 36.94 1.49
N LEU A 290 4.60 36.74 2.64
CA LEU A 290 5.00 35.41 3.13
C LEU A 290 3.82 34.43 3.17
N LEU A 291 2.70 34.87 3.76
CA LEU A 291 1.50 34.05 3.86
C LEU A 291 0.89 33.77 2.48
N LYS A 292 0.90 34.73 1.56
CA LYS A 292 0.43 34.54 0.19
C LYS A 292 1.28 33.51 -0.57
N ILE A 293 2.61 33.56 -0.47
CA ILE A 293 3.49 32.56 -1.10
C ILE A 293 3.15 31.17 -0.60
N LEU A 294 3.13 30.97 0.71
CA LEU A 294 2.82 29.67 1.30
C LEU A 294 1.39 29.21 0.98
N SER A 295 0.46 30.15 0.78
CA SER A 295 -0.93 29.86 0.39
C SER A 295 -1.04 29.43 -1.07
N VAL A 296 -0.22 29.99 -1.95
CA VAL A 296 -0.18 29.61 -3.37
C VAL A 296 0.49 28.26 -3.55
N LEU A 297 1.61 28.02 -2.85
CA LEU A 297 2.35 26.76 -2.89
C LEU A 297 1.56 25.61 -2.26
N ASP A 298 0.77 25.92 -1.23
CA ASP A 298 -0.11 25.01 -0.50
C ASP A 298 0.56 23.72 0.02
N CYS A 299 1.86 23.78 0.30
CA CYS A 299 2.63 22.66 0.83
C CYS A 299 3.74 23.15 1.78
N PRO A 300 4.31 22.27 2.62
CA PRO A 300 5.45 22.62 3.45
C PRO A 300 6.70 22.93 2.61
N VAL A 301 7.37 24.04 2.91
CA VAL A 301 8.52 24.55 2.15
C VAL A 301 9.74 24.69 3.05
N PRO A 302 10.89 24.08 2.70
CA PRO A 302 12.15 24.29 3.41
C PRO A 302 12.59 25.75 3.35
N SER A 303 13.15 26.27 4.45
CA SER A 303 13.64 27.64 4.55
C SER A 303 14.63 27.99 3.44
N SER A 304 15.50 27.04 3.07
CA SER A 304 16.48 27.18 1.99
C SER A 304 15.86 27.53 0.64
N LEU A 305 14.64 27.05 0.37
CA LEU A 305 13.91 27.38 -0.86
C LEU A 305 12.98 28.57 -0.65
N LEU A 306 12.25 28.61 0.47
CA LEU A 306 11.29 29.68 0.77
C LEU A 306 11.95 31.06 0.72
N PHE A 307 13.15 31.20 1.27
CA PHE A 307 13.88 32.48 1.30
C PHE A 307 14.33 32.91 -0.10
N LYS A 308 14.62 31.97 -1.00
CA LYS A 308 14.92 32.27 -2.41
C LYS A 308 13.67 32.72 -3.17
N ILE A 309 12.52 32.11 -2.89
CA ILE A 309 11.23 32.51 -3.48
C ILE A 309 10.83 33.91 -2.99
N LEU A 310 11.00 34.20 -1.69
CA LEU A 310 10.74 35.53 -1.12
C LEU A 310 11.61 36.63 -1.76
N ARG A 311 12.85 36.30 -2.15
CA ARG A 311 13.75 37.21 -2.86
C ARG A 311 13.40 37.45 -4.32
N ALA A 312 12.68 36.53 -4.96
CA ALA A 312 12.34 36.64 -6.38
C ALA A 312 11.40 37.84 -6.64
N GLU A 313 10.65 38.27 -5.62
CA GLU A 313 9.82 39.45 -5.77
C GLU A 313 10.63 40.75 -5.75
N ASN A 314 10.53 41.52 -6.83
CA ASN A 314 11.06 42.87 -7.03
C ASN A 314 10.59 43.95 -6.00
N LEU A 315 10.16 43.58 -4.80
CA LEU A 315 9.90 44.49 -3.68
C LEU A 315 11.15 44.58 -2.79
N ARG A 316 12.19 45.31 -3.23
CA ARG A 316 13.38 45.69 -2.42
C ARG A 316 14.09 44.55 -1.65
N SER A 317 13.81 43.28 -1.95
CA SER A 317 14.16 42.11 -1.12
C SER A 317 15.51 41.49 -1.43
N MET A 318 16.18 41.93 -2.51
CA MET A 318 17.59 41.61 -2.77
C MET A 318 18.53 42.07 -1.64
N GLU A 319 18.11 43.03 -0.80
CA GLU A 319 18.87 43.52 0.35
C GLU A 319 18.66 42.71 1.63
N HIS A 320 17.72 41.75 1.66
CA HIS A 320 17.40 41.00 2.88
C HIS A 320 18.23 39.71 3.00
N SER A 321 18.99 39.60 4.10
CA SER A 321 19.70 38.39 4.49
C SER A 321 18.72 37.28 4.90
N ASP A 322 19.18 36.02 4.89
CA ASP A 322 18.39 34.88 5.38
C ASP A 322 17.92 35.10 6.83
N ASP A 323 18.71 35.82 7.66
CA ASP A 323 18.34 36.15 9.05
C ASP A 323 17.07 36.99 9.17
N ILE A 324 16.84 37.91 8.21
CA ILE A 324 15.64 38.76 8.19
C ILE A 324 14.41 37.90 7.88
N PHE A 325 14.50 37.03 6.88
CA PHE A 325 13.39 36.12 6.54
C PHE A 325 13.14 35.10 7.64
N GLN A 326 14.20 34.64 8.31
CA GLN A 326 14.09 33.76 9.47
C GLN A 326 13.37 34.46 10.62
N THR A 327 13.69 35.73 10.89
CA THR A 327 13.01 36.54 11.92
C THR A 327 11.52 36.72 11.58
N LEU A 328 11.21 36.99 10.30
CA LEU A 328 9.83 37.09 9.82
C LEU A 328 9.06 35.78 10.02
N CYS A 329 9.66 34.64 9.65
CA CYS A 329 9.05 33.33 9.83
C CYS A 329 8.85 32.98 11.31
N ASN A 330 9.83 33.26 12.17
CA ASN A 330 9.72 33.05 13.62
C ASN A 330 8.57 33.88 14.21
N LYS A 331 8.45 35.16 13.84
CA LYS A 331 7.32 36.01 14.24
C LYS A 331 5.98 35.44 13.76
N ALA A 332 5.92 34.92 12.54
CA ALA A 332 4.70 34.29 12.01
C ALA A 332 4.32 33.00 12.77
N VAL A 333 5.31 32.22 13.21
CA VAL A 333 5.13 31.03 14.05
C VAL A 333 4.65 31.41 15.45
N GLU A 334 5.24 32.44 16.07
CA GLU A 334 4.79 32.97 17.37
C GLU A 334 3.33 33.44 17.34
N LEU A 335 2.92 34.09 16.25
CA LEU A 335 1.53 34.49 16.01
C LEU A 335 0.62 33.30 15.64
N GLY A 336 1.18 32.10 15.50
CA GLY A 336 0.45 30.88 15.15
C GLY A 336 0.03 30.79 13.69
N LEU A 337 0.43 31.72 12.83
CA LEU A 337 0.06 31.79 11.42
C LEU A 337 0.78 30.71 10.59
N LEU A 338 1.99 30.35 10.99
CA LEU A 338 2.78 29.25 10.41
C LEU A 338 3.00 28.11 11.42
N ARG A 339 3.32 26.94 10.87
CA ARG A 339 3.79 25.75 11.59
C ARG A 339 5.18 25.37 11.10
N ILE A 340 5.96 24.75 11.98
CA ILE A 340 7.27 24.17 11.67
C ILE A 340 7.13 22.65 11.67
N ASP A 341 7.51 22.01 10.58
CA ASP A 341 7.32 20.56 10.36
C ASP A 341 8.57 19.70 10.65
N SER A 342 9.73 20.26 11.06
CA SER A 342 10.95 19.48 11.34
C SER A 342 11.23 19.23 12.83
N GLN A 343 11.73 18.02 13.15
CA GLN A 343 12.20 17.61 14.49
C GLN A 343 13.72 17.33 14.55
N ASP A 344 14.47 17.62 13.49
CA ASP A 344 15.91 17.31 13.42
C ASP A 344 16.72 18.62 13.42
N GLU A 345 17.53 18.86 14.45
CA GLU A 345 18.29 20.12 14.64
C GLU A 345 19.29 20.40 13.50
N ASN A 346 19.62 19.38 12.70
CA ASN A 346 20.60 19.46 11.61
C ASN A 346 19.98 19.65 10.21
N GLN A 347 18.65 19.77 10.08
CA GLN A 347 17.97 20.03 8.81
C GLN A 347 17.39 21.44 8.76
N ALA A 348 17.32 22.01 7.55
CA ALA A 348 16.66 23.30 7.32
C ALA A 348 15.21 23.24 7.82
N GLN A 349 14.80 24.28 8.55
CA GLN A 349 13.42 24.38 9.05
C GLN A 349 12.43 24.37 7.89
N VAL A 350 11.35 23.61 8.02
CA VAL A 350 10.30 23.51 7.01
C VAL A 350 9.08 24.25 7.52
N PHE A 351 8.59 25.22 6.75
CA PHE A 351 7.46 26.08 7.11
C PHE A 351 6.22 25.72 6.31
N ALA A 352 5.06 25.71 6.98
CA ALA A 352 3.76 25.50 6.37
C ALA A 352 2.72 26.46 6.95
N LEU A 353 1.70 26.82 6.16
CA LEU A 353 0.58 27.62 6.65
C LEU A 353 -0.25 26.87 7.69
N ASN A 354 -0.70 27.59 8.72
CA ASN A 354 -1.67 27.06 9.66
C ASN A 354 -3.10 27.18 9.09
N LYS A 355 -3.49 26.19 8.26
CA LYS A 355 -4.83 26.11 7.64
C LYS A 355 -6.01 26.14 8.63
N ARG A 356 -5.80 25.88 9.93
CA ARG A 356 -6.85 25.96 10.96
C ARG A 356 -7.25 27.41 11.30
N ILE A 357 -6.42 28.39 10.94
CA ILE A 357 -6.66 29.81 11.21
C ILE A 357 -7.14 30.54 9.95
N PHE A 358 -6.70 30.11 8.77
CA PHE A 358 -7.07 30.72 7.49
C PHE A 358 -8.13 29.86 6.77
N PRO A 359 -9.41 30.27 6.74
CA PRO A 359 -10.38 29.69 5.81
C PRO A 359 -9.96 29.96 4.36
N GLU A 360 -10.41 29.11 3.42
CA GLU A 360 -10.19 29.33 1.99
C GLU A 360 -10.68 30.74 1.58
N GLY A 361 -9.81 31.51 0.93
CA GLY A 361 -10.11 32.89 0.51
C GLY A 361 -9.83 33.99 1.55
N ALA A 362 -9.28 33.66 2.73
CA ALA A 362 -8.93 34.65 3.75
C ALA A 362 -7.85 35.65 3.30
N LEU A 363 -6.93 35.23 2.42
CA LEU A 363 -5.94 36.09 1.79
C LEU A 363 -6.45 36.52 0.42
N SER A 364 -6.62 37.83 0.21
CA SER A 364 -6.94 38.39 -1.11
C SER A 364 -5.72 38.29 -2.02
N ILE A 365 -5.66 37.24 -2.84
CA ILE A 365 -4.63 37.03 -3.87
C ILE A 365 -5.30 37.16 -5.23
N ASN A 366 -4.94 38.21 -5.98
CA ASN A 366 -5.46 38.36 -7.33
C ASN A 366 -4.77 37.39 -8.31
N TYR A 367 -5.35 37.20 -9.49
CA TYR A 367 -4.83 36.26 -10.49
C TYR A 367 -3.38 36.59 -10.92
N ILE A 368 -3.05 37.86 -11.12
CA ILE A 368 -1.71 38.29 -11.60
C ILE A 368 -0.65 37.98 -10.54
N GLU A 369 -0.94 38.31 -9.29
CA GLU A 369 -0.08 38.04 -8.14
C GLU A 369 0.13 36.53 -7.96
N LYS A 370 -0.94 35.73 -8.03
CA LYS A 370 -0.86 34.28 -7.97
C LYS A 370 0.04 33.71 -9.07
N GLN A 371 -0.13 34.16 -10.32
CA GLN A 371 0.69 33.69 -11.45
C GLN A 371 2.15 34.08 -11.28
N LYS A 372 2.44 35.29 -10.79
CA LYS A 372 3.82 35.72 -10.52
C LYS A 372 4.50 34.84 -9.47
N ILE A 373 3.81 34.58 -8.35
CA ILE A 373 4.33 33.68 -7.30
C ILE A 373 4.61 32.28 -7.87
N ILE A 374 3.71 31.74 -8.69
CA ILE A 374 3.89 30.43 -9.33
C ILE A 374 5.16 30.43 -10.22
N VAL A 375 5.31 31.42 -11.08
CA VAL A 375 6.45 31.53 -12.00
C VAL A 375 7.76 31.68 -11.24
N ASP A 376 7.80 32.57 -10.27
CA ASP A 376 9.00 32.82 -9.45
C ASP A 376 9.38 31.57 -8.63
N ALA A 377 8.39 30.88 -8.06
CA ALA A 377 8.62 29.65 -7.31
C ALA A 377 9.18 28.53 -8.20
N ILE A 378 8.59 28.32 -9.38
CA ILE A 378 9.07 27.29 -10.32
C ILE A 378 10.49 27.61 -10.80
N ALA A 379 10.79 28.87 -11.11
CA ALA A 379 12.13 29.27 -11.54
C ALA A 379 13.21 28.97 -10.47
N ILE A 380 12.87 29.12 -9.19
CA ILE A 380 13.75 28.75 -8.08
C ILE A 380 13.83 27.22 -7.92
N MET A 381 12.70 26.52 -8.02
CA MET A 381 12.63 25.05 -7.95
C MET A 381 13.47 24.37 -9.04
N ASP A 382 13.59 24.97 -10.23
CA ASP A 382 14.39 24.44 -11.33
C ASP A 382 15.87 24.27 -11.02
N LEU A 383 16.39 25.11 -10.13
CA LEU A 383 17.79 25.11 -9.71
C LEU A 383 18.09 23.98 -8.72
N GLU A 384 17.06 23.44 -8.06
CA GLU A 384 17.20 22.49 -6.94
C GLU A 384 16.28 21.26 -7.10
N ILE A 385 15.91 20.91 -8.33
CA ILE A 385 14.89 19.89 -8.61
C ILE A 385 15.09 18.54 -7.88
N ASP A 386 16.35 18.10 -7.75
CA ASP A 386 16.69 16.82 -7.12
C ASP A 386 16.55 16.82 -5.58
N SER A 387 16.46 17.99 -4.95
CA SER A 387 16.27 18.13 -3.48
C SER A 387 14.83 18.45 -3.07
N LEU A 388 13.93 18.66 -4.03
CA LEU A 388 12.53 19.00 -3.77
C LEU A 388 11.76 17.83 -3.14
N THR A 389 10.77 18.18 -2.32
CA THR A 389 9.84 17.21 -1.73
C THR A 389 8.76 16.81 -2.74
N ALA A 390 8.12 15.65 -2.54
CA ALA A 390 7.05 15.20 -3.43
C ALA A 390 5.90 16.21 -3.62
N PRO A 391 5.37 16.88 -2.57
CA PRO A 391 4.35 17.92 -2.73
C PRO A 391 4.80 19.10 -3.60
N MET A 392 6.07 19.50 -3.51
CA MET A 392 6.60 20.62 -4.31
C MET A 392 6.75 20.25 -5.78
N LEU A 393 7.16 19.01 -6.05
CA LEU A 393 7.18 18.47 -7.41
C LEU A 393 5.76 18.37 -7.99
N GLU A 394 4.78 17.94 -7.19
CA GLU A 394 3.37 17.89 -7.58
C GLU A 394 2.81 19.28 -7.87
N PHE A 395 3.13 20.29 -7.04
CA PHE A 395 2.81 21.69 -7.29
C PHE A 395 3.36 22.18 -8.64
N ALA A 396 4.64 21.91 -8.94
CA ALA A 396 5.22 22.30 -10.22
C ALA A 396 4.51 21.60 -11.40
N ILE A 397 4.25 20.30 -11.30
CA ILE A 397 3.55 19.52 -12.33
C ILE A 397 2.15 20.09 -12.61
N SER A 398 1.39 20.46 -11.58
CA SER A 398 0.03 21.01 -11.76
C SER A 398 0.01 22.40 -12.41
N ASN A 399 1.12 23.14 -12.35
CA ASN A 399 1.22 24.50 -12.89
C ASN A 399 2.00 24.56 -14.23
N LEU A 400 2.60 23.46 -14.67
CA LEU A 400 3.35 23.35 -15.92
C LEU A 400 2.64 22.50 -16.99
N GLU A 401 1.33 22.30 -16.89
CA GLU A 401 0.60 21.37 -17.79
C GLU A 401 0.74 21.71 -19.29
N HIS A 402 1.01 22.98 -19.61
CA HIS A 402 1.22 23.44 -21.00
C HIS A 402 2.69 23.47 -21.44
N ASP A 403 3.65 23.30 -20.54
CA ASP A 403 5.09 23.19 -20.87
C ASP A 403 5.58 21.75 -20.64
N TYR A 404 5.48 20.95 -21.71
CA TYR A 404 5.80 19.53 -21.65
C TYR A 404 7.25 19.26 -21.20
N THR A 405 8.22 19.95 -21.78
CA THR A 405 9.65 19.68 -21.52
C THR A 405 10.00 20.02 -20.08
N HIS A 406 9.45 21.12 -19.58
CA HIS A 406 9.63 21.56 -18.21
C HIS A 406 8.95 20.60 -17.23
N CYS A 407 7.67 20.30 -17.46
CA CYS A 407 6.88 19.37 -16.64
C CYS A 407 7.50 17.95 -16.59
N LYS A 408 8.07 17.47 -17.69
CA LYS A 408 8.72 16.15 -17.76
C LYS A 408 9.82 15.99 -16.70
N ARG A 409 10.64 17.02 -16.48
CA ARG A 409 11.73 16.98 -15.50
C ARG A 409 11.20 16.73 -14.09
N TYR A 410 10.12 17.41 -13.73
CA TYR A 410 9.45 17.25 -12.43
C TYR A 410 8.80 15.88 -12.27
N ILE A 411 8.13 15.37 -13.32
CA ILE A 411 7.56 14.01 -13.30
C ILE A 411 8.64 12.96 -13.07
N ILE A 412 9.79 13.07 -13.75
CA ILE A 412 10.91 12.13 -13.57
C ILE A 412 11.46 12.22 -12.14
N ALA A 413 11.70 13.44 -11.62
CA ALA A 413 12.15 13.63 -10.24
C ALA A 413 11.16 13.02 -9.22
N LEU A 414 9.86 13.27 -9.40
CA LEU A 414 8.81 12.74 -8.54
C LEU A 414 8.77 11.21 -8.59
N SER A 415 8.89 10.64 -9.78
CA SER A 415 8.90 9.19 -9.97
C SER A 415 10.09 8.53 -9.26
N ARG A 416 11.26 9.18 -9.17
CA ARG A 416 12.41 8.68 -8.40
C ARG A 416 12.11 8.60 -6.91
N ILE A 417 11.51 9.65 -6.34
CA ILE A 417 11.10 9.67 -4.93
C ILE A 417 10.02 8.63 -4.65
N GLN A 418 9.01 8.56 -5.52
CA GLN A 418 7.89 7.66 -5.37
C GLN A 418 8.28 6.19 -5.58
N ASN A 419 9.18 5.89 -6.52
CA ASN A 419 9.66 4.52 -6.76
C ASN A 419 10.44 3.99 -5.56
N ARG A 420 11.27 4.81 -4.91
CA ARG A 420 11.96 4.43 -3.65
C ARG A 420 10.98 4.09 -2.52
N LYS A 421 9.78 4.67 -2.54
CA LYS A 421 8.71 4.42 -1.57
C LYS A 421 7.66 3.39 -2.06
N ASN A 422 7.87 2.75 -3.22
CA ASN A 422 6.89 1.89 -3.90
C ASN A 422 5.50 2.54 -4.14
N ARG A 423 5.38 3.88 -4.13
CA ARG A 423 4.12 4.65 -4.27
C ARG A 423 4.05 5.45 -5.57
N LEU A 424 4.37 4.80 -6.68
CA LEU A 424 4.43 5.43 -8.00
C LEU A 424 3.04 5.86 -8.49
N ASN A 425 2.89 7.14 -8.83
CA ASN A 425 1.68 7.68 -9.44
C ASN A 425 1.74 7.50 -10.98
N LEU A 426 0.99 6.52 -11.50
CA LEU A 426 0.95 6.22 -12.93
C LEU A 426 0.34 7.36 -13.76
N THR A 427 -0.61 8.13 -13.21
CA THR A 427 -1.26 9.25 -13.89
C THR A 427 -0.25 10.31 -14.32
N ASN A 428 0.75 10.59 -13.47
CA ASN A 428 1.82 11.53 -13.81
C ASN A 428 2.75 10.96 -14.88
N LEU A 429 3.09 9.67 -14.80
CA LEU A 429 3.92 9.02 -15.84
C LEU A 429 3.21 8.96 -17.20
N ASP A 430 1.88 8.80 -17.22
CA ASP A 430 1.10 8.72 -18.46
C ASP A 430 1.12 10.02 -19.26
N LYS A 431 1.39 11.16 -18.60
CA LYS A 431 1.63 12.46 -19.25
C LYS A 431 2.88 12.43 -20.14
N LEU A 432 3.84 11.53 -19.89
CA LEU A 432 5.07 11.40 -20.67
C LEU A 432 4.82 10.68 -22.00
N ASN A 433 5.15 11.34 -23.10
CA ASN A 433 4.95 10.84 -24.47
C ASN A 433 6.21 10.93 -25.36
N TYR A 434 7.16 11.80 -25.01
CA TYR A 434 8.38 12.05 -25.75
C TYR A 434 9.62 12.26 -24.84
N PHE A 435 10.77 11.76 -25.28
CA PHE A 435 12.04 11.75 -24.57
C PHE A 435 13.19 12.11 -25.52
N GLU A 436 13.94 13.13 -25.15
CA GLU A 436 15.17 13.54 -25.85
C GLU A 436 16.36 12.67 -25.42
N GLU A 437 16.36 12.21 -24.17
CA GLU A 437 17.41 11.38 -23.59
C GLU A 437 16.98 9.92 -23.47
N ALA A 438 17.80 9.02 -24.00
CA ALA A 438 17.49 7.59 -24.02
C ALA A 438 17.42 6.98 -22.61
N GLU A 439 18.24 7.46 -21.68
CA GLU A 439 18.28 6.95 -20.30
C GLU A 439 16.98 7.27 -19.55
N GLU A 440 16.36 8.44 -19.80
CA GLU A 440 15.04 8.78 -19.25
C GLU A 440 13.97 7.81 -19.77
N LEU A 441 13.98 7.54 -21.07
CA LEU A 441 13.06 6.58 -21.70
C LEU A 441 13.21 5.19 -21.08
N PHE A 442 14.43 4.67 -20.93
CA PHE A 442 14.66 3.32 -20.39
C PHE A 442 14.31 3.24 -18.91
N TYR A 443 14.57 4.30 -18.14
CA TYR A 443 14.11 4.41 -16.76
C TYR A 443 12.58 4.33 -16.69
N VAL A 444 11.84 5.13 -17.46
CA VAL A 444 10.37 5.08 -17.47
C VAL A 444 9.85 3.73 -17.97
N CYS A 445 10.47 3.13 -18.99
CA CYS A 445 10.12 1.79 -19.45
C CYS A 445 10.29 0.74 -18.34
N SER A 446 11.35 0.83 -17.54
CA SER A 446 11.59 -0.09 -16.42
C SER A 446 10.51 0.03 -15.33
N LEU A 447 10.05 1.25 -15.03
CA LEU A 447 8.98 1.50 -14.06
C LEU A 447 7.67 0.86 -14.51
N TYR A 448 7.25 1.08 -15.76
CA TYR A 448 6.05 0.44 -16.30
C TYR A 448 6.17 -1.08 -16.32
N TYR A 449 7.32 -1.61 -16.78
CA TYR A 449 7.54 -3.05 -16.85
C TYR A 449 7.41 -3.73 -15.48
N ASN A 450 8.01 -3.12 -14.45
CA ASN A 450 7.93 -3.63 -13.07
C ASN A 450 6.53 -3.61 -12.49
N ARG A 451 5.68 -2.70 -12.98
CA ARG A 451 4.26 -2.61 -12.63
C ARG A 451 3.38 -3.51 -13.48
N GLY A 452 3.94 -4.27 -14.41
CA GLY A 452 3.17 -5.17 -15.27
C GLY A 452 2.45 -4.49 -16.44
N ILE A 453 2.82 -3.24 -16.75
CA ILE A 453 2.25 -2.44 -17.84
C ILE A 453 3.23 -2.48 -19.02
N TYR A 454 2.76 -2.93 -20.18
CA TYR A 454 3.64 -3.25 -21.31
C TYR A 454 3.29 -2.50 -22.60
N ASP A 455 2.03 -2.11 -22.78
CA ASP A 455 1.52 -1.44 -23.97
C ASP A 455 2.01 0.02 -24.11
N LYS A 456 1.98 0.79 -23.01
CA LYS A 456 2.51 2.16 -22.97
C LYS A 456 4.01 2.21 -23.26
N PRO A 457 4.88 1.44 -22.57
CA PRO A 457 6.31 1.46 -22.90
C PRO A 457 6.61 0.87 -24.29
N TYR A 458 5.82 -0.07 -24.81
CA TYR A 458 5.94 -0.50 -26.21
C TYR A 458 5.72 0.67 -27.17
N ARG A 459 4.62 1.42 -27.00
CA ARG A 459 4.31 2.61 -27.82
C ARG A 459 5.41 3.66 -27.71
N LEU A 460 5.91 3.92 -26.49
CA LEU A 460 7.02 4.84 -26.28
C LEU A 460 8.27 4.40 -27.07
N LEU A 461 8.66 3.13 -27.03
CA LEU A 461 9.79 2.65 -27.85
C LEU A 461 9.55 2.84 -29.35
N GLN A 462 8.33 2.58 -29.84
CA GLN A 462 7.99 2.78 -31.25
C GLN A 462 8.08 4.24 -31.70
N THR A 463 7.74 5.19 -30.83
CA THR A 463 7.92 6.62 -31.09
C THR A 463 9.40 7.03 -31.10
N HIS A 464 10.25 6.36 -30.32
CA HIS A 464 11.68 6.67 -30.16
C HIS A 464 12.61 5.70 -30.89
N ARG A 465 12.28 5.35 -32.14
CA ARG A 465 13.09 4.45 -32.98
C ARG A 465 14.49 4.97 -33.27
N ASN A 466 14.73 6.27 -33.11
CA ASN A 466 16.06 6.87 -33.15
C ASN A 466 17.03 6.22 -32.15
N PHE A 467 16.54 5.67 -31.04
CA PHE A 467 17.37 4.94 -30.06
C PHE A 467 17.54 3.44 -30.35
N SER A 468 16.98 2.91 -31.45
CA SER A 468 16.95 1.47 -31.77
C SER A 468 18.32 0.78 -31.86
N ARG A 469 19.39 1.54 -32.11
CA ARG A 469 20.76 1.03 -32.13
C ARG A 469 21.33 0.79 -30.74
N LYS A 470 20.79 1.43 -29.69
CA LYS A 470 21.29 1.30 -28.31
C LYS A 470 20.98 -0.11 -27.75
N PRO A 471 21.92 -0.77 -27.04
CA PRO A 471 21.68 -2.09 -26.45
C PRO A 471 20.47 -2.14 -25.52
N LYS A 472 20.32 -1.15 -24.64
CA LYS A 472 19.17 -1.03 -23.72
C LYS A 472 17.83 -0.94 -24.43
N TYR A 473 17.75 -0.29 -25.59
CA TYR A 473 16.53 -0.27 -26.41
C TYR A 473 16.16 -1.67 -26.86
N LYS A 474 17.13 -2.42 -27.40
CA LYS A 474 16.90 -3.78 -27.89
C LYS A 474 16.47 -4.71 -26.75
N ILE A 475 17.08 -4.57 -25.58
CA ILE A 475 16.70 -5.30 -24.36
C ILE A 475 15.27 -4.94 -23.96
N ALA A 476 14.96 -3.65 -23.74
CA ALA A 476 13.61 -3.21 -23.36
C ALA A 476 12.55 -3.72 -24.37
N GLN A 477 12.84 -3.57 -25.66
CA GLN A 477 11.97 -4.03 -26.73
C GLN A 477 11.77 -5.56 -26.66
N ALA A 478 12.81 -6.35 -26.44
CA ALA A 478 12.68 -7.81 -26.35
C ALA A 478 11.92 -8.25 -25.09
N LEU A 479 12.17 -7.62 -23.94
CA LEU A 479 11.44 -7.88 -22.70
C LEU A 479 9.94 -7.58 -22.87
N ILE A 480 9.61 -6.44 -23.47
CA ILE A 480 8.22 -6.04 -23.72
C ILE A 480 7.56 -6.92 -24.81
N SER A 481 8.30 -7.27 -25.87
CA SER A 481 7.79 -8.16 -26.92
C SER A 481 7.49 -9.55 -26.36
N GLU A 482 8.30 -10.06 -25.43
CA GLU A 482 8.04 -11.33 -24.73
C GLU A 482 6.76 -11.27 -23.92
N ARG A 483 6.50 -10.15 -23.25
CA ARG A 483 5.26 -9.95 -22.48
C ARG A 483 4.01 -9.84 -23.31
N LEU A 484 4.12 -9.19 -24.46
CA LEU A 484 3.02 -8.99 -25.39
C LEU A 484 2.86 -10.18 -26.34
N HIS A 485 3.79 -11.14 -26.35
CA HIS A 485 3.85 -12.26 -27.30
C HIS A 485 3.84 -11.82 -28.78
N ILE A 486 4.57 -10.75 -29.11
CA ILE A 486 4.62 -10.16 -30.46
C ILE A 486 6.04 -10.19 -31.05
N ASP A 487 6.15 -9.83 -32.33
CA ASP A 487 7.39 -9.51 -33.03
C ASP A 487 8.50 -10.57 -32.89
N SER A 488 8.17 -11.87 -32.96
CA SER A 488 9.14 -12.97 -32.84
C SER A 488 10.06 -12.85 -31.62
N TYR A 489 9.47 -12.54 -30.47
CA TYR A 489 10.18 -12.25 -29.21
C TYR A 489 11.25 -13.28 -28.81
N VAL A 490 11.02 -14.57 -29.09
CA VAL A 490 11.99 -15.64 -28.81
C VAL A 490 13.31 -15.39 -29.55
N HIS A 491 13.23 -15.16 -30.86
CA HIS A 491 14.40 -14.92 -31.70
C HIS A 491 15.16 -13.64 -31.30
N LYS A 492 14.42 -12.59 -30.93
CA LYS A 492 15.02 -11.36 -30.39
C LYS A 492 15.84 -11.63 -29.13
N LEU A 493 15.30 -12.42 -28.20
CA LEU A 493 15.98 -12.79 -26.95
C LEU A 493 17.20 -13.70 -27.20
N GLU A 494 17.10 -14.65 -28.12
CA GLU A 494 18.25 -15.48 -28.52
C GLU A 494 19.39 -14.61 -29.06
N ASN A 495 19.09 -13.72 -30.01
CA ASN A 495 20.10 -12.82 -30.59
C ASN A 495 20.73 -11.91 -29.52
N LEU A 496 19.92 -11.38 -28.60
CA LEU A 496 20.43 -10.57 -27.48
C LEU A 496 21.35 -11.37 -26.56
N PHE A 497 21.00 -12.61 -26.24
CA PHE A 497 21.82 -13.47 -25.41
C PHE A 497 23.19 -13.76 -26.06
N GLU A 498 23.22 -13.97 -27.39
CA GLU A 498 24.47 -14.19 -28.11
C GLU A 498 25.40 -12.98 -28.08
N ILE A 499 24.85 -11.79 -28.36
CA ILE A 499 25.65 -10.57 -28.54
C ILE A 499 26.05 -9.91 -27.21
N THR A 500 25.33 -10.20 -26.13
CA THR A 500 25.68 -9.71 -24.78
C THR A 500 27.00 -10.34 -24.37
N THR A 501 27.91 -9.61 -23.73
CA THR A 501 29.19 -10.17 -23.24
C THR A 501 29.20 -10.32 -21.73
N ASP A 502 28.56 -9.38 -21.02
CA ASP A 502 28.38 -9.40 -19.57
C ASP A 502 27.65 -10.68 -19.12
N ARG A 503 28.30 -11.46 -18.26
CA ARG A 503 27.79 -12.76 -17.79
C ARG A 503 26.59 -12.63 -16.84
N GLU A 504 26.52 -11.56 -16.05
CA GLU A 504 25.37 -11.28 -15.18
C GLU A 504 24.14 -10.92 -16.01
N LYS A 505 24.32 -10.03 -17.00
CA LYS A 505 23.25 -9.67 -17.94
C LYS A 505 22.84 -10.89 -18.77
N LYS A 506 23.77 -11.75 -19.19
CA LYS A 506 23.43 -13.04 -19.83
C LYS A 506 22.60 -13.95 -18.93
N CYS A 507 22.93 -14.06 -17.65
CA CYS A 507 22.16 -14.88 -16.71
C CYS A 507 20.70 -14.40 -16.58
N LEU A 508 20.51 -13.07 -16.49
CA LEU A 508 19.18 -12.45 -16.47
C LEU A 508 18.44 -12.65 -17.81
N LEU A 509 19.12 -12.49 -18.95
CA LEU A 509 18.52 -12.78 -20.27
C LEU A 509 18.16 -14.25 -20.42
N ALA A 510 18.99 -15.18 -19.92
CA ALA A 510 18.70 -16.61 -19.89
C ALA A 510 17.44 -16.90 -19.07
N THR A 511 17.27 -16.19 -17.95
CA THR A 511 16.07 -16.27 -17.11
C THR A 511 14.82 -15.90 -17.91
N VAL A 512 14.86 -14.83 -18.71
CA VAL A 512 13.72 -14.42 -19.57
C VAL A 512 13.54 -15.37 -20.75
N LEU A 513 14.62 -15.81 -21.39
CA LEU A 513 14.57 -16.73 -22.53
C LEU A 513 13.97 -18.09 -22.16
N PHE A 514 14.27 -18.60 -20.96
CA PHE A 514 13.63 -19.81 -20.42
C PHE A 514 12.10 -19.66 -20.37
N VAL A 515 11.61 -18.51 -19.90
CA VAL A 515 10.18 -18.19 -19.86
C VAL A 515 9.60 -18.05 -21.25
N ALA A 516 10.33 -17.40 -22.15
CA ALA A 516 9.93 -17.21 -23.53
C ALA A 516 9.71 -18.54 -24.26
N TYR A 517 10.60 -19.53 -24.06
CA TYR A 517 10.44 -20.87 -24.63
C TYR A 517 9.19 -21.58 -24.10
N LEU A 518 8.95 -21.53 -22.79
CA LEU A 518 7.74 -22.14 -22.19
C LEU A 518 6.44 -21.58 -22.76
N ASN A 519 6.44 -20.32 -23.14
CA ASN A 519 5.27 -19.64 -23.69
C ASN A 519 5.19 -19.67 -25.21
N SER A 520 6.22 -20.19 -25.90
CA SER A 520 6.25 -20.30 -27.36
C SER A 520 5.52 -21.54 -27.86
N ASP A 521 5.29 -21.62 -29.17
CA ASP A 521 4.69 -22.80 -29.81
C ASP A 521 5.59 -24.05 -29.70
N ASP A 522 6.92 -23.86 -29.65
CA ASP A 522 7.88 -24.92 -29.33
C ASP A 522 8.19 -24.93 -27.83
N SER A 523 7.18 -25.29 -27.05
CA SER A 523 7.31 -25.33 -25.59
C SER A 523 8.31 -26.37 -25.09
N HIS A 524 8.84 -27.28 -25.91
CA HIS A 524 9.86 -28.23 -25.47
C HIS A 524 11.27 -27.66 -25.49
N LYS A 525 11.49 -26.55 -26.18
CA LYS A 525 12.81 -25.92 -26.33
C LYS A 525 13.46 -25.53 -25.00
N TYR A 526 12.68 -25.28 -23.93
CA TYR A 526 13.25 -25.02 -22.60
C TYR A 526 14.15 -26.17 -22.11
N LYS A 527 13.96 -27.41 -22.58
CA LYS A 527 14.77 -28.57 -22.20
C LYS A 527 16.27 -28.36 -22.47
N CYS A 528 16.63 -27.48 -23.42
CA CYS A 528 18.02 -27.12 -23.67
C CYS A 528 18.73 -26.53 -22.44
N PHE A 529 18.00 -25.95 -21.48
CA PHE A 529 18.59 -25.43 -20.24
C PHE A 529 19.10 -26.54 -19.32
N PHE A 530 18.65 -27.79 -19.47
CA PHE A 530 19.09 -28.94 -18.68
C PHE A 530 20.20 -29.75 -19.36
N GLN A 531 20.54 -29.44 -20.61
CA GLN A 531 21.55 -30.16 -21.38
C GLN A 531 22.93 -29.55 -21.16
N HIS A 532 23.89 -30.34 -20.65
CA HIS A 532 25.26 -29.87 -20.34
C HIS A 532 26.01 -29.27 -21.54
N THR A 533 25.72 -29.71 -22.76
CA THR A 533 26.33 -29.23 -24.01
C THR A 533 25.72 -27.93 -24.52
N SER A 534 24.57 -27.51 -23.97
CA SER A 534 23.88 -26.30 -24.40
C SER A 534 24.54 -25.06 -23.82
N LYS A 535 24.65 -24.01 -24.64
CA LYS A 535 25.07 -22.67 -24.20
C LYS A 535 24.10 -22.03 -23.18
N TYR A 536 22.88 -22.57 -23.07
CA TYR A 536 21.87 -22.13 -22.11
C TYR A 536 21.87 -22.96 -20.81
N TYR A 537 22.81 -23.90 -20.65
CA TYR A 537 22.82 -24.80 -19.51
C TYR A 537 22.82 -24.04 -18.17
N TYR A 538 21.80 -24.26 -17.33
CA TYR A 538 21.53 -23.37 -16.20
C TYR A 538 22.69 -23.32 -15.19
N LYS A 539 23.34 -24.46 -14.87
CA LYS A 539 24.47 -24.47 -13.92
C LYS A 539 25.71 -23.77 -14.46
N SER A 540 25.81 -23.48 -15.76
CA SER A 540 26.91 -22.67 -16.30
C SER A 540 26.91 -21.24 -15.73
N PHE A 541 25.80 -20.79 -15.13
CA PHE A 541 25.65 -19.49 -14.49
C PHE A 541 25.81 -19.52 -12.97
N GLU A 542 26.18 -20.64 -12.34
CA GLU A 542 26.20 -20.78 -10.86
C GLU A 542 27.08 -19.74 -10.15
N VAL A 543 28.12 -19.23 -10.82
CA VAL A 543 29.01 -18.19 -10.31
C VAL A 543 28.43 -16.77 -10.38
N CYS A 544 27.30 -16.57 -11.07
CA CYS A 544 26.66 -15.27 -11.22
C CYS A 544 25.87 -14.90 -9.97
N LYS A 545 25.96 -13.63 -9.54
CA LYS A 545 25.15 -13.07 -8.46
C LYS A 545 23.65 -13.20 -8.74
N ASN A 546 23.25 -13.07 -10.01
CA ASN A 546 21.87 -13.18 -10.46
C ASN A 546 21.39 -14.61 -10.73
N TYR A 547 22.20 -15.63 -10.43
CA TYR A 547 21.88 -17.03 -10.73
C TYR A 547 20.57 -17.51 -10.11
N TYR A 548 20.24 -17.05 -8.90
CA TYR A 548 19.06 -17.50 -8.17
C TYR A 548 17.73 -17.16 -8.86
N TYR A 549 17.69 -16.12 -9.70
CA TYR A 549 16.53 -15.83 -10.55
C TYR A 549 16.30 -16.91 -11.61
N LEU A 550 17.39 -17.33 -12.29
CA LEU A 550 17.35 -18.42 -13.25
C LEU A 550 17.01 -19.74 -12.55
N LEU A 551 17.73 -20.04 -11.45
CA LEU A 551 17.59 -21.28 -10.70
C LEU A 551 16.14 -21.49 -10.24
N ARG A 552 15.51 -20.48 -9.63
CA ARG A 552 14.10 -20.53 -9.22
C ARG A 552 13.18 -20.92 -10.38
N ASN A 553 13.39 -20.34 -11.55
CA ASN A 553 12.53 -20.54 -12.72
C ASN A 553 12.71 -21.94 -13.32
N VAL A 554 13.95 -22.40 -13.49
CA VAL A 554 14.23 -23.73 -14.07
C VAL A 554 13.84 -24.86 -13.12
N THR A 555 13.94 -24.64 -11.80
CA THR A 555 13.69 -25.66 -10.78
C THR A 555 12.28 -26.22 -10.83
N TYR A 556 11.27 -25.40 -11.13
CA TYR A 556 9.87 -25.88 -11.23
C TYR A 556 9.68 -27.01 -12.26
N TYR A 557 10.54 -27.05 -13.28
CA TYR A 557 10.47 -27.99 -14.40
C TYR A 557 11.45 -29.16 -14.25
N MET A 558 12.10 -29.30 -13.10
CA MET A 558 12.93 -30.46 -12.79
C MET A 558 12.07 -31.64 -12.34
N GLU A 559 12.33 -32.81 -12.94
CA GLU A 559 11.68 -34.07 -12.55
C GLU A 559 12.31 -34.67 -11.28
N ASP A 560 13.60 -34.42 -11.05
CA ASP A 560 14.32 -34.88 -9.86
C ASP A 560 13.93 -34.07 -8.60
N THR A 561 12.97 -34.61 -7.84
CA THR A 561 12.36 -33.96 -6.68
C THR A 561 13.37 -33.54 -5.58
N PRO A 562 14.32 -34.38 -5.16
CA PRO A 562 15.33 -33.98 -4.17
C PRO A 562 16.20 -32.80 -4.61
N THR A 563 16.67 -32.78 -5.87
CA THR A 563 17.45 -31.64 -6.40
C THR A 563 16.58 -30.38 -6.46
N ALA A 564 15.32 -30.51 -6.85
CA ALA A 564 14.43 -29.36 -6.95
C ALA A 564 14.15 -28.71 -5.59
N ILE A 565 13.87 -29.53 -4.57
CA ILE A 565 13.73 -29.09 -3.17
C ILE A 565 14.99 -28.35 -2.71
N SER A 566 16.16 -28.96 -2.89
CA SER A 566 17.44 -28.33 -2.52
C SER A 566 17.66 -26.99 -3.23
N ASN A 567 17.29 -26.88 -4.51
CA ASN A 567 17.40 -25.64 -5.26
C ASN A 567 16.45 -24.55 -4.75
N TYR A 568 15.21 -24.89 -4.40
CA TYR A 568 14.28 -23.93 -3.80
C TYR A 568 14.77 -23.45 -2.43
N GLU A 569 15.26 -24.34 -1.57
CA GLU A 569 15.84 -23.96 -0.27
C GLU A 569 17.08 -23.06 -0.43
N LYS A 570 17.94 -23.31 -1.42
CA LYS A 570 19.05 -22.42 -1.79
C LYS A 570 18.55 -21.04 -2.25
N CYS A 571 17.48 -20.98 -3.04
CA CYS A 571 16.89 -19.70 -3.44
C CYS A 571 16.29 -18.95 -2.24
N LEU A 572 15.52 -19.64 -1.39
CA LEU A 572 14.93 -19.06 -0.20
C LEU A 572 16.00 -18.51 0.76
N SER A 573 17.03 -19.30 1.05
CA SER A 573 18.16 -18.84 1.90
C SER A 573 18.89 -17.63 1.32
N PHE A 574 19.06 -17.55 0.00
CA PHE A 574 19.66 -16.39 -0.64
C PHE A 574 18.78 -15.13 -0.53
N PHE A 575 17.47 -15.26 -0.76
CA PHE A 575 16.55 -14.12 -0.78
C PHE A 575 16.11 -13.65 0.62
N LYS A 576 16.08 -14.54 1.63
CA LYS A 576 15.51 -14.26 2.96
C LYS A 576 16.04 -13.00 3.66
N ALA A 577 17.28 -12.62 3.39
CA ALA A 577 17.93 -11.45 4.02
C ALA A 577 18.28 -10.32 3.05
N LYS A 578 18.00 -10.49 1.75
CA LYS A 578 18.45 -9.58 0.68
C LYS A 578 17.32 -9.06 -0.22
N ASP A 579 16.24 -9.82 -0.35
CA ASP A 579 15.14 -9.52 -1.25
C ASP A 579 13.86 -10.28 -0.80
N PRO A 580 13.14 -9.76 0.19
CA PRO A 580 11.90 -10.35 0.72
C PRO A 580 10.83 -10.55 -0.36
N VAL A 581 10.80 -9.68 -1.39
CA VAL A 581 9.88 -9.84 -2.52
C VAL A 581 10.19 -11.13 -3.27
N ASN A 582 11.45 -11.35 -3.63
CA ASN A 582 11.84 -12.58 -4.31
C ASN A 582 11.82 -13.82 -3.40
N TYR A 583 11.90 -13.65 -2.08
CA TYR A 583 11.57 -14.71 -1.12
C TYR A 583 10.12 -15.17 -1.27
N ASN A 584 9.17 -14.23 -1.19
CA ASN A 584 7.73 -14.50 -1.35
C ASN A 584 7.39 -15.09 -2.73
N ARG A 585 8.10 -14.65 -3.77
CA ARG A 585 7.96 -15.24 -5.11
C ARG A 585 8.48 -16.68 -5.17
N THR A 586 9.59 -16.94 -4.50
CA THR A 586 10.21 -18.27 -4.46
C THR A 586 9.36 -19.24 -3.67
N ILE A 587 8.83 -18.85 -2.51
CA ILE A 587 7.97 -19.72 -1.69
C ILE A 587 6.67 -20.06 -2.41
N SER A 588 6.11 -19.10 -3.17
CA SER A 588 4.94 -19.32 -4.03
C SER A 588 5.20 -20.36 -5.13
N ASN A 589 6.35 -20.29 -5.80
CA ASN A 589 6.73 -21.31 -6.79
C ASN A 589 7.03 -22.66 -6.11
N TYR A 590 7.59 -22.65 -4.90
CA TYR A 590 7.96 -23.86 -4.17
C TYR A 590 6.73 -24.65 -3.73
N ILE A 591 5.73 -24.00 -3.11
CA ILE A 591 4.48 -24.68 -2.73
C ILE A 591 3.76 -25.25 -3.96
N CYS A 592 3.79 -24.54 -5.11
CA CYS A 592 3.28 -25.08 -6.37
C CYS A 592 4.02 -26.33 -6.85
N TYR A 593 5.34 -26.33 -6.75
CA TYR A 593 6.14 -27.50 -7.11
C TYR A 593 5.76 -28.70 -6.22
N LEU A 594 5.66 -28.49 -4.91
CA LEU A 594 5.30 -29.54 -3.96
C LEU A 594 3.89 -30.11 -4.22
N MET A 595 2.91 -29.25 -4.53
CA MET A 595 1.55 -29.69 -4.91
C MET A 595 1.49 -30.42 -6.26
N ARG A 596 2.40 -30.10 -7.20
CA ARG A 596 2.50 -30.79 -8.50
C ARG A 596 3.09 -32.19 -8.35
N TYR A 597 4.05 -32.38 -7.45
CA TYR A 597 4.71 -33.65 -7.19
C TYR A 597 4.21 -34.28 -5.88
N ASP A 598 2.94 -34.04 -5.53
CA ASP A 598 2.35 -34.54 -4.30
C ASP A 598 2.25 -36.07 -4.26
N SER A 599 2.37 -36.80 -5.36
CA SER A 599 2.53 -38.25 -5.36
C SER A 599 3.90 -38.71 -4.81
N ASN A 600 4.91 -37.84 -4.79
CA ASN A 600 6.23 -38.12 -4.24
C ASN A 600 6.26 -37.93 -2.71
N GLN A 601 6.64 -38.97 -1.97
CA GLN A 601 6.69 -38.94 -0.50
C GLN A 601 7.63 -37.86 0.05
N HIS A 602 8.72 -37.54 -0.67
CA HIS A 602 9.64 -36.48 -0.26
C HIS A 602 9.01 -35.10 -0.41
N ALA A 603 8.31 -34.82 -1.51
CA ALA A 603 7.58 -33.57 -1.69
C ALA A 603 6.48 -33.37 -0.63
N ARG A 604 5.71 -34.43 -0.32
CA ARG A 604 4.67 -34.37 0.73
C ARG A 604 5.22 -33.92 2.08
N LYS A 605 6.42 -34.39 2.47
CA LYS A 605 7.04 -34.02 3.76
C LYS A 605 7.31 -32.53 3.90
N PHE A 606 7.55 -31.83 2.79
CA PHE A 606 7.81 -30.39 2.80
C PHE A 606 6.56 -29.54 2.57
N LEU A 607 5.46 -30.13 2.08
CA LEU A 607 4.26 -29.36 1.72
C LEU A 607 3.65 -28.66 2.95
N GLU A 608 3.50 -29.37 4.07
CA GLU A 608 2.91 -28.84 5.31
C GLU A 608 3.77 -27.73 5.98
N PRO A 609 5.09 -27.92 6.19
CA PRO A 609 5.93 -26.84 6.71
C PRO A 609 5.93 -25.58 5.85
N ILE A 610 5.92 -25.74 4.52
CA ILE A 610 5.89 -24.62 3.59
C ILE A 610 4.52 -23.94 3.60
N SER A 611 3.41 -24.68 3.67
CA SER A 611 2.08 -24.08 3.77
C SER A 611 1.90 -23.29 5.06
N GLU A 612 2.44 -23.74 6.19
CA GLU A 612 2.42 -22.97 7.44
C GLU A 612 3.18 -21.64 7.32
N GLU A 613 4.31 -21.65 6.62
CA GLU A 613 5.06 -20.42 6.36
C GLU A 613 4.28 -19.48 5.44
N VAL A 614 3.66 -20.01 4.39
CA VAL A 614 2.80 -19.24 3.49
C VAL A 614 1.60 -18.63 4.23
N SER A 615 0.94 -19.39 5.09
CA SER A 615 -0.15 -18.92 5.96
C SER A 615 0.26 -17.70 6.80
N LYS A 616 1.46 -17.73 7.41
CA LYS A 616 2.01 -16.60 8.18
C LYS A 616 2.29 -15.37 7.32
N ILE A 617 2.78 -15.55 6.09
CA ILE A 617 2.98 -14.44 5.15
C ILE A 617 1.64 -13.79 4.81
N LEU A 618 0.61 -14.62 4.58
CA LEU A 618 -0.74 -14.22 4.15
C LEU A 618 -1.74 -13.93 5.28
N GLU A 619 -1.30 -13.74 6.53
CA GLU A 619 -2.20 -13.51 7.69
C GLU A 619 -3.21 -12.36 7.46
N TYR A 620 -2.86 -11.37 6.63
CA TYR A 620 -3.70 -10.21 6.29
C TYR A 620 -4.25 -10.26 4.86
N ASN A 621 -3.98 -11.34 4.12
CA ASN A 621 -4.48 -11.60 2.77
C ASN A 621 -4.32 -10.41 1.79
N ASP A 622 -3.13 -9.79 1.79
CA ASP A 622 -2.87 -8.60 0.98
C ASP A 622 -2.92 -8.92 -0.53
N PRO A 623 -3.71 -8.16 -1.33
CA PRO A 623 -3.74 -8.26 -2.79
C PRO A 623 -2.36 -8.19 -3.49
N ALA A 624 -1.35 -7.54 -2.88
CA ALA A 624 0.01 -7.48 -3.40
C ALA A 624 0.66 -8.87 -3.54
N TYR A 625 0.20 -9.85 -2.77
CA TYR A 625 0.64 -11.25 -2.83
C TYR A 625 -0.29 -12.13 -3.68
N ALA A 626 -0.98 -11.56 -4.67
CA ALA A 626 -1.97 -12.25 -5.49
C ALA A 626 -1.60 -13.68 -5.95
N TYR A 627 -0.36 -13.93 -6.38
CA TYR A 627 0.03 -15.27 -6.84
C TYR A 627 0.17 -16.23 -5.65
N LEU A 628 0.68 -15.74 -4.50
CA LEU A 628 0.77 -16.53 -3.28
C LEU A 628 -0.63 -16.80 -2.72
N ASN A 629 -1.54 -15.81 -2.70
CA ASN A 629 -2.96 -16.00 -2.36
C ASN A 629 -3.61 -17.08 -3.22
N ASN A 630 -3.44 -16.99 -4.55
CA ASN A 630 -3.97 -18.00 -5.46
C ASN A 630 -3.42 -19.40 -5.18
N ASN A 631 -2.10 -19.53 -5.05
CA ASN A 631 -1.48 -20.84 -4.87
C ASN A 631 -1.76 -21.44 -3.49
N TYR A 632 -1.85 -20.62 -2.45
CA TYR A 632 -2.27 -21.05 -1.12
C TYR A 632 -3.76 -21.43 -1.08
N GLY A 633 -4.61 -20.67 -1.78
CA GLY A 633 -6.02 -21.05 -1.96
C GLY A 633 -6.19 -22.41 -2.62
N ILE A 634 -5.36 -22.75 -3.62
CA ILE A 634 -5.34 -24.10 -4.21
C ILE A 634 -4.89 -25.15 -3.18
N TYR A 635 -3.90 -24.84 -2.35
CA TYR A 635 -3.47 -25.73 -1.27
C TYR A 635 -4.63 -26.03 -0.30
N LEU A 636 -5.32 -25.00 0.19
CA LEU A 636 -6.47 -25.18 1.08
C LEU A 636 -7.58 -25.98 0.40
N MET A 637 -7.90 -25.65 -0.86
CA MET A 637 -8.91 -26.36 -1.66
C MET A 637 -8.61 -27.86 -1.82
N ARG A 638 -7.34 -28.25 -1.97
CA ARG A 638 -6.94 -29.63 -2.29
C ARG A 638 -6.58 -30.47 -1.07
N TYR A 639 -6.03 -29.87 -0.02
CA TYR A 639 -5.38 -30.61 1.07
C TYR A 639 -5.98 -30.33 2.45
N THR A 640 -6.90 -29.36 2.59
CA THR A 640 -7.52 -29.03 3.89
C THR A 640 -9.05 -28.93 3.78
N HIS A 641 -9.71 -28.69 4.92
CA HIS A 641 -11.14 -28.43 4.99
C HIS A 641 -11.48 -26.93 5.11
N GLU A 642 -10.47 -26.06 5.07
CA GLU A 642 -10.62 -24.62 5.22
C GLU A 642 -11.25 -23.99 3.96
N ASP A 643 -11.80 -22.78 4.11
CA ASP A 643 -12.41 -22.04 3.01
C ASP A 643 -11.39 -21.15 2.26
N PRO A 644 -10.99 -21.47 1.02
CA PRO A 644 -10.04 -20.68 0.24
C PRO A 644 -10.65 -19.40 -0.35
N SER A 645 -11.96 -19.17 -0.24
CA SER A 645 -12.67 -18.12 -0.98
C SER A 645 -12.11 -16.72 -0.75
N VAL A 646 -11.67 -16.44 0.48
CA VAL A 646 -11.06 -15.16 0.88
C VAL A 646 -9.77 -14.90 0.12
N TYR A 647 -8.95 -15.93 -0.11
CA TYR A 647 -7.69 -15.80 -0.85
C TYR A 647 -7.91 -15.58 -2.35
N PHE A 648 -8.83 -16.31 -2.98
CA PHE A 648 -9.15 -16.07 -4.39
C PHE A 648 -9.81 -14.70 -4.63
N SER A 649 -10.66 -14.26 -3.72
CA SER A 649 -11.38 -12.98 -3.82
C SER A 649 -10.47 -11.75 -3.57
N SER A 650 -9.30 -11.95 -2.95
CA SER A 650 -8.30 -10.89 -2.72
C SER A 650 -7.66 -10.34 -3.98
N ILE A 651 -7.82 -11.00 -5.12
CA ILE A 651 -7.12 -10.70 -6.36
C ILE A 651 -8.04 -9.83 -7.22
N PRO A 652 -7.83 -8.50 -7.29
CA PRO A 652 -8.74 -7.61 -8.01
C PRO A 652 -8.53 -7.68 -9.52
N TYR A 653 -9.58 -7.39 -10.27
CA TYR A 653 -9.47 -7.01 -11.68
C TYR A 653 -8.95 -5.56 -11.76
N SER A 654 -7.65 -5.35 -11.62
CA SER A 654 -7.07 -4.02 -11.78
C SER A 654 -6.89 -3.69 -13.27
N ALA A 655 -7.23 -2.46 -13.68
CA ALA A 655 -7.23 -2.01 -15.07
C ALA A 655 -5.83 -1.91 -15.73
N GLY A 656 -4.77 -2.43 -15.09
CA GLY A 656 -3.39 -2.25 -15.56
C GLY A 656 -2.45 -3.44 -15.34
N THR A 657 -2.89 -4.53 -14.69
CA THR A 657 -2.04 -5.72 -14.52
C THR A 657 -2.76 -6.92 -15.11
N THR A 658 -2.15 -7.55 -16.13
CA THR A 658 -2.59 -8.75 -16.87
C THR A 658 -3.84 -9.43 -16.30
N GLU A 659 -4.92 -9.54 -17.06
CA GLU A 659 -6.18 -10.19 -16.61
C GLU A 659 -6.04 -11.65 -16.11
N THR A 660 -4.91 -12.31 -16.44
CA THR A 660 -4.66 -13.73 -16.16
C THR A 660 -4.73 -14.12 -14.67
N PRO A 661 -4.09 -13.44 -13.70
CA PRO A 661 -4.20 -13.78 -12.29
C PRO A 661 -5.63 -13.69 -11.77
N TYR A 662 -6.40 -12.68 -12.19
CA TYR A 662 -7.81 -12.55 -11.84
C TYR A 662 -8.61 -13.71 -12.41
N ILE A 663 -8.50 -13.98 -13.72
CA ILE A 663 -9.21 -15.09 -14.37
C ILE A 663 -8.87 -16.43 -13.68
N TYR A 664 -7.60 -16.68 -13.39
CA TYR A 664 -7.16 -17.94 -12.75
C TYR A 664 -7.74 -18.07 -11.35
N ALA A 665 -7.72 -17.00 -10.55
CA ALA A 665 -8.30 -16.97 -9.22
C ALA A 665 -9.81 -17.25 -9.24
N GLN A 666 -10.54 -16.64 -10.16
CA GLN A 666 -11.99 -16.85 -10.29
C GLN A 666 -12.34 -18.25 -10.81
N VAL A 667 -11.54 -18.82 -11.72
CA VAL A 667 -11.67 -20.23 -12.12
C VAL A 667 -11.42 -21.16 -10.93
N ASN A 668 -10.37 -20.93 -10.14
CA ASN A 668 -10.09 -21.72 -8.95
C ASN A 668 -11.19 -21.61 -7.89
N LEU A 669 -11.77 -20.41 -7.71
CA LEU A 669 -12.94 -20.19 -6.86
C LEU A 669 -14.16 -20.98 -7.36
N ALA A 670 -14.40 -20.97 -8.67
CA ALA A 670 -15.46 -21.77 -9.27
C ALA A 670 -15.23 -23.28 -9.06
N LEU A 671 -14.00 -23.77 -9.25
CA LEU A 671 -13.63 -25.17 -8.99
C LEU A 671 -13.90 -25.56 -7.53
N TYR A 672 -13.55 -24.71 -6.57
CA TYR A 672 -13.87 -24.94 -5.16
C TYR A 672 -15.39 -25.03 -4.94
N TYR A 673 -16.17 -24.18 -5.60
CA TYR A 673 -17.64 -24.24 -5.52
C TYR A 673 -18.25 -25.44 -6.23
N VAL A 674 -17.61 -26.06 -7.23
CA VAL A 674 -18.18 -27.24 -7.93
C VAL A 674 -18.64 -28.30 -6.93
N ARG A 675 -17.82 -28.59 -5.91
CA ARG A 675 -18.12 -29.63 -4.92
C ARG A 675 -19.12 -29.20 -3.84
N LYS A 676 -19.34 -27.88 -3.66
CA LYS A 676 -20.18 -27.33 -2.57
C LYS A 676 -21.52 -26.81 -3.06
N ASN A 677 -21.52 -26.12 -4.19
CA ASN A 677 -22.66 -25.49 -4.83
C ASN A 677 -22.37 -25.34 -6.34
N PRO A 678 -22.67 -26.36 -7.17
CA PRO A 678 -22.44 -26.33 -8.61
C PRO A 678 -23.05 -25.11 -9.31
N ARG A 679 -24.23 -24.66 -8.86
CA ARG A 679 -24.90 -23.47 -9.41
C ARG A 679 -24.10 -22.20 -9.15
N LEU A 680 -23.55 -22.05 -7.95
CA LEU A 680 -22.67 -20.93 -7.62
C LEU A 680 -21.38 -21.00 -8.45
N ALA A 681 -20.81 -22.20 -8.66
CA ALA A 681 -19.66 -22.38 -9.55
C ALA A 681 -19.95 -21.90 -10.98
N LEU A 682 -21.13 -22.24 -11.52
CA LEU A 682 -21.56 -21.81 -12.84
C LEU A 682 -21.76 -20.28 -12.91
N MET A 683 -22.33 -19.67 -11.87
CA MET A 683 -22.46 -18.20 -11.78
C MET A 683 -21.09 -17.52 -11.76
N THR A 684 -20.16 -18.02 -10.95
CA THR A 684 -18.79 -17.50 -10.87
C THR A 684 -18.07 -17.59 -12.21
N ILE A 685 -18.10 -18.74 -12.89
CA ILE A 685 -17.38 -18.89 -14.17
C ILE A 685 -18.02 -18.11 -15.33
N ASN A 686 -19.34 -17.91 -15.32
CA ASN A 686 -20.04 -17.06 -16.29
C ASN A 686 -19.67 -15.58 -16.11
N SER A 687 -19.48 -15.12 -14.87
CA SER A 687 -19.13 -13.73 -14.57
C SER A 687 -17.83 -13.26 -15.24
N ILE A 688 -16.91 -14.19 -15.52
CA ILE A 688 -15.60 -13.88 -16.10
C ILE A 688 -15.49 -14.15 -17.61
N GLU A 689 -16.54 -14.66 -18.25
CA GLU A 689 -16.52 -15.09 -19.66
C GLU A 689 -16.11 -13.95 -20.61
N ASN A 690 -16.65 -12.75 -20.40
CA ASN A 690 -16.29 -11.57 -21.19
C ASN A 690 -14.80 -11.21 -21.07
N HIS A 691 -14.21 -11.37 -19.88
CA HIS A 691 -12.78 -11.13 -19.67
C HIS A 691 -11.94 -12.19 -20.40
N VAL A 692 -12.36 -13.45 -20.35
CA VAL A 692 -11.68 -14.55 -21.06
C VAL A 692 -11.75 -14.37 -22.57
N HIS A 693 -12.86 -13.91 -23.14
CA HIS A 693 -12.94 -13.66 -24.58
C HIS A 693 -12.00 -12.55 -25.04
N ARG A 694 -11.86 -11.50 -24.24
CA ARG A 694 -11.00 -10.34 -24.52
C ARG A 694 -9.50 -10.62 -24.35
N THR A 695 -9.12 -11.63 -23.56
CA THR A 695 -7.70 -11.90 -23.34
C THR A 695 -6.96 -12.24 -24.64
N PRO A 696 -5.77 -11.67 -24.90
CA PRO A 696 -4.96 -12.08 -26.05
C PRO A 696 -4.19 -13.39 -25.76
N VAL A 697 -4.18 -13.89 -24.51
CA VAL A 697 -3.37 -15.04 -24.09
C VAL A 697 -4.09 -16.35 -24.43
N PRO A 698 -3.66 -17.13 -25.46
CA PRO A 698 -4.39 -18.32 -25.88
C PRO A 698 -4.45 -19.41 -24.78
N ARG A 699 -3.39 -19.50 -23.97
CA ARG A 699 -3.30 -20.48 -22.87
C ARG A 699 -4.35 -20.22 -21.78
N THR A 700 -4.67 -18.96 -21.50
CA THR A 700 -5.73 -18.59 -20.55
C THR A 700 -7.10 -19.05 -21.04
N LYS A 701 -7.37 -18.96 -22.36
CA LYS A 701 -8.62 -19.46 -22.96
C LYS A 701 -8.72 -20.98 -22.90
N GLN A 702 -7.65 -21.69 -23.22
CA GLN A 702 -7.59 -23.16 -23.12
C GLN A 702 -7.80 -23.63 -21.68
N PHE A 703 -7.13 -22.97 -20.73
CA PHE A 703 -7.27 -23.24 -19.30
C PHE A 703 -8.72 -23.02 -18.81
N TYR A 704 -9.36 -21.94 -19.24
CA TYR A 704 -10.76 -21.67 -18.94
C TYR A 704 -11.69 -22.75 -19.50
N ALA A 705 -11.51 -23.14 -20.77
CA ALA A 705 -12.36 -24.13 -21.43
C ALA A 705 -12.35 -25.49 -20.70
N ILE A 706 -11.16 -25.96 -20.30
CA ILE A 706 -10.99 -27.22 -19.54
C ILE A 706 -11.82 -27.19 -18.24
N ASN A 707 -11.67 -26.12 -17.45
CA ASN A 707 -12.35 -26.03 -16.17
C ASN A 707 -13.85 -25.72 -16.30
N ARG A 708 -14.25 -24.95 -17.33
CA ARG A 708 -15.66 -24.71 -17.63
C ARG A 708 -16.38 -25.99 -18.02
N ALA A 709 -15.73 -26.89 -18.76
CA ALA A 709 -16.31 -28.18 -19.11
C ALA A 709 -16.69 -28.99 -17.86
N LEU A 710 -15.82 -28.99 -16.84
CA LEU A 710 -16.09 -29.66 -15.56
C LEU A 710 -17.27 -29.02 -14.83
N ILE A 711 -17.33 -27.70 -14.79
CA ILE A 711 -18.40 -26.95 -14.12
C ILE A 711 -19.74 -27.17 -14.82
N GLU A 712 -19.78 -27.16 -16.16
CA GLU A 712 -21.00 -27.47 -16.92
C GLU A 712 -21.45 -28.92 -16.65
N PHE A 713 -20.53 -29.88 -16.70
CA PHE A 713 -20.83 -31.28 -16.43
C PHE A 713 -21.38 -31.49 -15.01
N ALA A 714 -20.79 -30.85 -14.00
CA ALA A 714 -21.28 -30.89 -12.62
C ALA A 714 -22.68 -30.24 -12.43
N ASN A 715 -23.12 -29.42 -13.39
CA ASN A 715 -24.47 -28.85 -13.43
C ASN A 715 -25.43 -29.64 -14.35
N GLY A 716 -25.06 -30.85 -14.77
CA GLY A 716 -25.87 -31.71 -15.64
C GLY A 716 -25.88 -31.29 -17.11
N ILE A 717 -24.95 -30.41 -17.53
CA ILE A 717 -24.81 -29.95 -18.91
C ILE A 717 -23.62 -30.67 -19.53
N PHE A 718 -23.85 -31.49 -20.54
CA PHE A 718 -22.76 -32.17 -21.22
C PHE A 718 -21.96 -31.19 -22.11
N PRO A 719 -20.66 -30.97 -21.85
CA PRO A 719 -19.91 -29.84 -22.41
C PRO A 719 -19.33 -30.11 -23.81
N GLN A 720 -20.12 -30.64 -24.75
CA GLN A 720 -19.62 -31.11 -26.06
C GLN A 720 -18.81 -30.03 -26.82
N ASN A 721 -19.33 -28.81 -26.92
CA ASN A 721 -18.66 -27.72 -27.65
C ASN A 721 -17.29 -27.38 -27.04
N LEU A 722 -17.18 -27.39 -25.70
CA LEU A 722 -15.92 -27.12 -25.00
C LEU A 722 -14.92 -28.27 -25.21
N LEU A 723 -15.41 -29.51 -25.21
CA LEU A 723 -14.58 -30.70 -25.46
C LEU A 723 -14.03 -30.71 -26.89
N ASP A 724 -14.86 -30.37 -27.88
CA ASP A 724 -14.42 -30.21 -29.27
C ASP A 724 -13.36 -29.11 -29.39
N ASP A 725 -13.54 -27.98 -28.70
CA ASP A 725 -12.55 -26.90 -28.65
C ASP A 725 -11.22 -27.35 -28.01
N ILE A 726 -11.27 -28.14 -26.94
CA ILE A 726 -10.08 -28.67 -26.25
C ILE A 726 -9.32 -29.65 -27.15
N ILE A 727 -10.02 -30.54 -27.86
CA ILE A 727 -9.42 -31.47 -28.82
C ILE A 727 -8.77 -30.71 -29.99
N ASN A 728 -9.48 -29.72 -30.55
CA ASN A 728 -8.99 -28.94 -31.69
C ASN A 728 -7.81 -28.04 -31.31
N LYS A 729 -7.76 -27.57 -30.05
CA LYS A 729 -6.69 -26.70 -29.54
C LYS A 729 -6.20 -27.20 -28.18
N PRO A 730 -5.40 -28.28 -28.14
CA PRO A 730 -4.91 -28.85 -26.90
C PRO A 730 -4.04 -27.89 -26.09
N LEU A 731 -4.14 -27.97 -24.76
CA LEU A 731 -3.30 -27.19 -23.86
C LEU A 731 -1.82 -27.54 -24.11
N ARG A 732 -1.02 -26.53 -24.50
CA ARG A 732 0.39 -26.70 -24.91
C ARG A 732 0.63 -27.72 -26.03
N GLY A 733 -0.39 -28.02 -26.83
CA GLY A 733 -0.29 -29.01 -27.91
C GLY A 733 -0.32 -30.47 -27.43
N ASP A 734 -0.65 -30.71 -26.15
CA ASP A 734 -0.74 -32.07 -25.59
C ASP A 734 -2.05 -32.76 -26.03
N ALA A 735 -2.03 -33.33 -27.23
CA ALA A 735 -3.16 -34.05 -27.81
C ALA A 735 -3.53 -35.30 -26.99
N THR A 736 -2.55 -35.95 -26.35
CA THR A 736 -2.78 -37.13 -25.51
C THR A 736 -3.60 -36.77 -24.28
N PHE A 737 -3.26 -35.67 -23.61
CA PHE A 737 -4.05 -35.14 -22.50
C PHE A 737 -5.48 -34.78 -22.92
N ALA A 738 -5.64 -34.07 -24.06
CA ALA A 738 -6.96 -33.68 -24.55
C ALA A 738 -7.84 -34.89 -24.87
N GLN A 739 -7.27 -35.93 -25.49
CA GLN A 739 -7.97 -37.16 -25.81
C GLN A 739 -8.37 -37.94 -24.55
N ALA A 740 -7.45 -38.09 -23.60
CA ALA A 740 -7.72 -38.76 -22.32
C ALA A 740 -8.85 -38.04 -21.54
N LEU A 741 -8.83 -36.70 -21.52
CA LEU A 741 -9.87 -35.90 -20.90
C LEU A 741 -11.23 -36.16 -21.57
N TYR A 742 -11.29 -36.14 -22.91
CA TYR A 742 -12.52 -36.41 -23.68
C TYR A 742 -13.11 -37.79 -23.38
N GLU A 743 -12.26 -38.83 -23.38
CA GLU A 743 -12.66 -40.20 -23.06
C GLU A 743 -13.22 -40.32 -21.64
N GLN A 744 -12.64 -39.61 -20.68
CA GLN A 744 -13.12 -39.59 -19.30
C GLN A 744 -14.51 -38.97 -19.18
N TYR A 745 -14.81 -37.85 -19.87
CA TYR A 745 -16.16 -37.28 -19.89
C TYR A 745 -17.19 -38.24 -20.49
N LEU A 746 -16.83 -38.99 -21.55
CA LEU A 746 -17.72 -39.98 -22.15
C LEU A 746 -18.02 -41.14 -21.19
N SER A 747 -16.99 -41.70 -20.57
CA SER A 747 -17.15 -42.78 -19.57
C SER A 747 -18.04 -42.36 -18.39
N ASN A 748 -17.87 -41.13 -17.91
CA ASN A 748 -18.67 -40.60 -16.79
C ASN A 748 -20.11 -40.28 -17.20
N LYS A 749 -20.35 -39.94 -18.47
CA LYS A 749 -21.72 -39.79 -19.01
C LYS A 749 -22.46 -41.12 -19.08
N GLU A 750 -21.78 -42.19 -19.47
CA GLU A 750 -22.38 -43.52 -19.65
C GLU A 750 -22.72 -44.21 -18.32
N SER A 751 -21.99 -43.88 -17.25
CA SER A 751 -22.13 -44.50 -15.94
C SER A 751 -23.14 -43.82 -14.99
N ASP A 752 -23.69 -42.65 -15.38
CA ASP A 752 -24.65 -41.84 -14.61
C ASP A 752 -24.24 -41.58 -13.13
N ASN A 753 -22.94 -41.64 -12.86
CA ASN A 753 -22.38 -41.51 -11.53
C ASN A 753 -22.21 -40.04 -11.13
N ALA A 754 -22.47 -39.74 -9.86
CA ALA A 754 -22.08 -38.46 -9.28
C ALA A 754 -20.55 -38.31 -9.34
N LEU A 755 -20.08 -37.10 -9.66
CA LEU A 755 -18.66 -36.80 -9.86
C LEU A 755 -17.83 -37.17 -8.62
N SER A 756 -16.98 -38.19 -8.71
CA SER A 756 -16.14 -38.62 -7.60
C SER A 756 -14.97 -37.65 -7.36
N GLU A 757 -14.26 -37.82 -6.24
CA GLU A 757 -13.04 -37.03 -5.98
C GLU A 757 -11.90 -37.36 -6.97
N GLU A 758 -11.83 -38.61 -7.44
CA GLU A 758 -10.88 -39.01 -8.47
C GLU A 758 -11.23 -38.36 -9.82
N ASP A 759 -12.51 -38.34 -10.19
CA ASP A 759 -13.00 -37.67 -11.38
C ASP A 759 -12.75 -36.16 -11.32
N PHE A 760 -13.05 -35.53 -10.18
CA PHE A 760 -12.77 -34.11 -9.97
C PHE A 760 -11.28 -33.80 -10.18
N ASN A 761 -10.39 -34.58 -9.59
CA ASN A 761 -8.95 -34.35 -9.69
C ASN A 761 -8.41 -34.60 -11.10
N ALA A 762 -8.95 -35.57 -11.83
CA ALA A 762 -8.53 -35.89 -13.19
C ALA A 762 -9.09 -34.91 -14.24
N MET A 763 -10.31 -34.39 -14.01
CA MET A 763 -11.02 -33.52 -14.96
C MET A 763 -10.82 -32.02 -14.67
N SER A 764 -10.32 -31.65 -13.49
CA SER A 764 -9.98 -30.28 -13.15
C SER A 764 -8.53 -29.94 -13.47
N LEU A 765 -8.28 -28.65 -13.72
CA LEU A 765 -6.94 -28.12 -13.89
C LEU A 765 -6.79 -26.87 -13.02
N PRO A 766 -6.31 -26.99 -11.77
CA PRO A 766 -6.06 -25.83 -10.91
C PRO A 766 -5.06 -24.86 -11.54
N GLY A 767 -5.38 -23.57 -11.50
CA GLY A 767 -4.62 -22.50 -12.15
C GLY A 767 -3.51 -21.98 -11.27
N TYR A 768 -2.35 -22.63 -11.26
CA TYR A 768 -1.17 -22.13 -10.54
C TYR A 768 -0.60 -20.86 -11.19
N LEU A 769 -0.23 -19.88 -10.36
CA LEU A 769 0.41 -18.64 -10.80
C LEU A 769 1.90 -18.68 -10.46
N PHE A 770 2.75 -18.49 -11.47
CA PHE A 770 4.20 -18.60 -11.31
C PHE A 770 4.90 -17.26 -11.41
N TYR A 771 5.67 -16.92 -10.38
CA TYR A 771 6.54 -15.76 -10.44
C TYR A 771 7.83 -16.09 -11.18
N ARG A 772 8.10 -15.37 -12.26
CA ARG A 772 9.27 -15.65 -13.10
C ARG A 772 10.23 -14.47 -13.24
N TYR A 773 10.01 -13.39 -12.49
CA TYR A 773 10.56 -12.07 -12.83
C TYR A 773 11.49 -11.50 -11.75
N PHE A 774 12.24 -10.47 -12.17
CA PHE A 774 13.15 -9.62 -11.41
C PHE A 774 12.90 -8.16 -11.86
N LYS A 775 13.46 -7.19 -11.15
CA LYS A 775 13.34 -5.75 -11.46
C LYS A 775 14.02 -5.42 -12.80
N ALA A 776 13.31 -4.82 -13.75
CA ALA A 776 13.84 -4.55 -15.09
C ALA A 776 15.04 -3.61 -15.12
N GLU A 777 15.20 -2.75 -14.11
CA GLU A 777 16.37 -1.89 -13.91
C GLU A 777 17.67 -2.69 -13.90
N MET A 778 17.65 -3.95 -13.46
CA MET A 778 18.84 -4.82 -13.48
C MET A 778 19.40 -5.08 -14.88
N LEU A 779 18.57 -4.87 -15.92
CA LEU A 779 18.96 -4.98 -17.33
C LEU A 779 18.98 -3.62 -18.05
N LEU A 780 18.20 -2.65 -17.59
CA LEU A 780 17.96 -1.38 -18.28
C LEU A 780 18.69 -0.18 -17.65
N SER A 781 19.22 -0.33 -16.44
CA SER A 781 19.97 0.70 -15.73
C SER A 781 21.40 0.21 -15.49
N ASP A 782 22.37 1.11 -15.65
CA ASP A 782 23.72 0.87 -15.17
C ASP A 782 23.78 1.56 -13.80
N PHE A 783 23.88 0.78 -12.72
CA PHE A 783 24.06 1.31 -11.36
C PHE A 783 25.53 1.52 -11.05
#